data_AF-A0A3D4WSB4-F1
#
_entry.id   AF-A0A3D4WSB4-F1
#
_cell.length_a   1.000
_cell.length_b   1.000
_cell.length_c   1.000
_cell.angle_alpha   90.00
_cell.angle_beta   90.00
_cell.angle_gamma   90.00
#
_symmetry.space_group_name_H-M   'P 1'
#
loop_
_entity.id
_entity.type
_entity.pdbx_description
1 polymer ?
#
loop_
_entity_poly.entity_id
_entity_poly.type
_entity_poly.pdbx_seq_one_letter_code
_entity_poly.pdbx_strand_id
1 'polypeptide(L)'
;MRWLLAALLVLSACTPTKADDDQTRVVATTEIIADLVRQVGGERVHVDSVVPPGADPHSYEPVPADAVKVTKADVTFTNHLLLEEHALIKAIDANAPEGTPNVSLAEAAETYGAHVIPLVEDLGLDVIWLGLAVRGDGRERGATRASDVKLRASKVEGPGGLIVYLTGALGDPEVLFNSADGLTEADVAVLPPAAHTHLNWAFTKPGVYQLTLAAQLEDKPVGEGTFTFAVGVDPHTTGKPTVLGEGHTDLAIDLDKGQVYAFSDVVSGQKQDAIPPDQVVIEVPSRAVEVIPDDARFAFLGSPGAQIHQLPQAVLGKHVHGEIDPHLWQDVRNAKAYVQLIRDTLVKADPPGADRYTANARTYLAELDALDSYVREQISRIPAGRRQLITTHDAFGYLAKAYDLTVAGFVVPNPAQEPSVEQVRKLTETIRNLRVPAVFVEPNLAHRAGVLSQVASDQKVRVCKLYGDSFDDKARNYVAMMRHNADELLACLGSAGGIGGGEVVIEDGHVDIGPRFVNGQWRIQIRDDSGDPPVWREIDEVVLKAGDSARMQVPSDSRFGFLGTPGNAVWLLPQVQRPGVLWPGWNTQDPQVAAEVKREVRWRWHSVTGPGRALLFLNGAFGEPQQLFDSKKLPQESSVEVNTHVHGNWAFTAEGSYRIDMELSATLQDGRSVTDRRTLRVQVGQAQAPPSQQLAAPAEPAAVDGQPSAIWLVAIAVVPLLALIGWLLLRRRRS
;
A
#
# COMPACT_ATOMS: atom_id res chain seq x y z
N MET A 1 -45.40 -41.54 -82.90
CA MET A 1 -44.46 -40.48 -82.50
C MET A 1 -45.01 -39.79 -81.26
N ARG A 2 -44.26 -39.69 -80.16
CA ARG A 2 -44.79 -39.25 -78.86
C ARG A 2 -43.67 -38.62 -78.02
N TRP A 3 -44.04 -37.60 -77.24
CA TRP A 3 -43.30 -36.91 -76.17
C TRP A 3 -42.45 -35.68 -76.54
N LEU A 4 -42.70 -34.61 -75.77
CA LEU A 4 -42.00 -33.32 -75.76
C LEU A 4 -40.79 -33.37 -74.82
N LEU A 5 -39.78 -32.56 -75.10
CA LEU A 5 -38.72 -32.22 -74.15
C LEU A 5 -39.21 -31.16 -73.15
N ALA A 6 -39.07 -31.44 -71.86
CA ALA A 6 -39.17 -30.46 -70.79
C ALA A 6 -37.77 -30.25 -70.20
N ALA A 7 -37.28 -29.01 -70.24
CA ALA A 7 -36.04 -28.63 -69.58
C ALA A 7 -36.32 -28.22 -68.13
N LEU A 8 -35.83 -28.96 -67.15
CA LEU A 8 -35.82 -28.51 -65.75
C LEU A 8 -34.66 -27.53 -65.54
N LEU A 9 -34.98 -26.25 -65.38
CA LEU A 9 -34.11 -25.29 -64.70
C LEU A 9 -34.26 -25.48 -63.19
N VAL A 10 -33.22 -26.01 -62.54
CA VAL A 10 -33.13 -26.02 -61.07
C VAL A 10 -32.73 -24.62 -60.62
N LEU A 11 -33.73 -23.82 -60.25
CA LEU A 11 -33.52 -22.56 -59.54
C LEU A 11 -33.16 -22.88 -58.08
N SER A 12 -31.86 -22.91 -57.78
CA SER A 12 -31.37 -22.84 -56.39
C SER A 12 -31.72 -21.47 -55.82
N ALA A 13 -32.84 -21.38 -55.11
CA ALA A 13 -33.23 -20.19 -54.39
C ALA A 13 -32.30 -20.00 -53.16
N CYS A 14 -31.29 -19.14 -53.30
CA CYS A 14 -30.58 -18.61 -52.15
C CYS A 14 -31.52 -17.66 -51.38
N THR A 15 -32.27 -18.21 -50.41
CA THR A 15 -32.90 -17.38 -49.38
C THR A 15 -31.81 -16.68 -48.58
N PRO A 16 -31.80 -15.34 -48.50
CA PRO A 16 -30.94 -14.66 -47.53
C PRO A 16 -31.39 -15.04 -46.12
N THR A 17 -30.47 -15.55 -45.31
CA THR A 17 -30.73 -15.86 -43.90
C THR A 17 -31.00 -14.57 -43.14
N LYS A 18 -32.29 -14.27 -42.91
CA LYS A 18 -32.74 -13.24 -41.98
C LYS A 18 -32.53 -13.77 -40.55
N ALA A 19 -31.38 -13.48 -39.96
CA ALA A 19 -30.96 -14.09 -38.68
C ALA A 19 -30.49 -13.09 -37.59
N ASP A 20 -30.45 -11.78 -37.88
CA ASP A 20 -29.77 -10.76 -37.07
C ASP A 20 -30.73 -9.75 -36.37
N ASP A 21 -32.03 -9.98 -36.52
CA ASP A 21 -33.13 -9.03 -36.25
C ASP A 21 -34.08 -9.52 -35.12
N ASP A 22 -33.82 -10.73 -34.58
CA ASP A 22 -34.68 -11.46 -33.61
C ASP A 22 -33.92 -11.83 -32.31
N GLN A 23 -32.66 -11.39 -32.15
CA GLN A 23 -31.85 -11.61 -30.95
C GLN A 23 -31.96 -10.43 -29.99
N THR A 24 -32.10 -10.71 -28.68
CA THR A 24 -31.98 -9.68 -27.64
C THR A 24 -30.56 -9.10 -27.67
N ARG A 25 -30.45 -7.78 -27.79
CA ARG A 25 -29.18 -7.05 -27.81
C ARG A 25 -28.79 -6.66 -26.39
N VAL A 26 -27.67 -7.21 -25.93
CA VAL A 26 -27.14 -6.96 -24.59
C VAL A 26 -25.79 -6.28 -24.70
N VAL A 27 -25.60 -5.21 -23.93
CA VAL A 27 -24.29 -4.59 -23.77
C VAL A 27 -23.79 -4.87 -22.34
N ALA A 28 -22.62 -5.50 -22.25
CA ALA A 28 -21.90 -5.72 -21.01
C ALA A 28 -20.72 -4.73 -20.91
N THR A 29 -20.35 -4.30 -19.71
CA THR A 29 -19.16 -3.46 -19.53
C THR A 29 -17.87 -4.22 -19.83
N THR A 30 -17.70 -5.37 -19.18
CA THR A 30 -16.49 -6.21 -19.29
C THR A 30 -16.74 -7.50 -20.07
N GLU A 31 -15.67 -8.07 -20.62
CA GLU A 31 -15.77 -9.33 -21.37
C GLU A 31 -16.11 -10.54 -20.49
N ILE A 32 -15.77 -10.49 -19.19
CA ILE A 32 -16.17 -11.50 -18.19
C ILE A 32 -17.69 -11.53 -18.07
N ILE A 33 -18.33 -10.37 -17.85
CA ILE A 33 -19.79 -10.27 -17.82
C ILE A 33 -20.37 -10.70 -19.17
N ALA A 34 -19.75 -10.29 -20.29
CA ALA A 34 -20.20 -10.66 -21.62
C ALA A 34 -20.19 -12.19 -21.86
N ASP A 35 -19.19 -12.92 -21.35
CA ASP A 35 -19.16 -14.39 -21.37
C ASP A 35 -20.29 -14.97 -20.52
N LEU A 36 -20.44 -14.56 -19.25
CA LEU A 36 -21.53 -15.04 -18.38
C LEU A 36 -22.92 -14.84 -19.03
N VAL A 37 -23.15 -13.70 -19.68
CA VAL A 37 -24.37 -13.43 -20.47
C VAL A 37 -24.48 -14.37 -21.67
N ARG A 38 -23.40 -14.66 -22.42
CA ARG A 38 -23.43 -15.63 -23.53
C ARG A 38 -23.73 -17.05 -23.07
N GLN A 39 -23.21 -17.48 -21.92
CA GLN A 39 -23.48 -18.81 -21.35
C GLN A 39 -24.96 -18.99 -20.98
N VAL A 40 -25.62 -17.93 -20.48
CA VAL A 40 -27.06 -17.95 -20.19
C VAL A 40 -27.91 -17.75 -21.45
N GLY A 41 -27.57 -16.76 -22.28
CA GLY A 41 -28.36 -16.33 -23.43
C GLY A 41 -28.30 -17.28 -24.63
N GLY A 42 -27.12 -17.86 -24.89
CA GLY A 42 -26.84 -18.65 -26.08
C GLY A 42 -27.21 -17.91 -27.37
N GLU A 43 -27.68 -18.66 -28.37
CA GLU A 43 -28.06 -18.16 -29.71
C GLU A 43 -29.22 -17.15 -29.72
N ARG A 44 -29.93 -16.92 -28.59
CA ARG A 44 -30.99 -15.91 -28.51
C ARG A 44 -30.49 -14.51 -28.19
N VAL A 45 -29.22 -14.36 -27.80
CA VAL A 45 -28.68 -13.09 -27.32
C VAL A 45 -27.44 -12.69 -28.10
N HIS A 46 -27.43 -11.46 -28.60
CA HIS A 46 -26.24 -10.79 -29.12
C HIS A 46 -25.59 -10.01 -27.99
N VAL A 47 -24.33 -10.29 -27.65
CA VAL A 47 -23.64 -9.65 -26.52
C VAL A 47 -22.39 -8.90 -26.99
N ASP A 48 -22.46 -7.57 -26.91
CA ASP A 48 -21.34 -6.66 -27.10
C ASP A 48 -20.66 -6.33 -25.76
N SER A 49 -19.34 -6.21 -25.77
CA SER A 49 -18.57 -5.65 -24.64
C SER A 49 -18.25 -4.19 -24.92
N VAL A 50 -18.34 -3.32 -23.90
CA VAL A 50 -17.86 -1.94 -23.99
C VAL A 50 -16.33 -1.94 -23.92
N VAL A 51 -15.77 -2.38 -22.80
CA VAL A 51 -14.33 -2.55 -22.61
C VAL A 51 -13.84 -3.62 -23.60
N PRO A 52 -12.84 -3.31 -24.46
CA PRO A 52 -12.30 -4.27 -25.41
C PRO A 52 -11.61 -5.47 -24.73
N PRO A 53 -11.53 -6.65 -25.38
CA PRO A 53 -10.80 -7.79 -24.85
C PRO A 53 -9.35 -7.45 -24.49
N GLY A 54 -8.93 -7.83 -23.28
CA GLY A 54 -7.60 -7.52 -22.76
C GLY A 54 -7.34 -6.07 -22.33
N ALA A 55 -8.35 -5.19 -22.37
CA ALA A 55 -8.25 -3.84 -21.81
C ALA A 55 -8.60 -3.83 -20.32
N ASP A 56 -8.11 -2.81 -19.62
CA ASP A 56 -8.31 -2.57 -18.18
C ASP A 56 -9.63 -1.82 -17.93
N PRO A 57 -10.63 -2.40 -17.23
CA PRO A 57 -11.90 -1.73 -16.96
C PRO A 57 -11.77 -0.53 -16.00
N HIS A 58 -10.73 -0.51 -15.14
CA HIS A 58 -10.49 0.56 -14.17
C HIS A 58 -9.93 1.84 -14.78
N SER A 59 -9.48 1.80 -16.05
CA SER A 59 -8.87 2.95 -16.73
C SER A 59 -9.41 3.16 -18.15
N TYR A 60 -10.54 2.55 -18.51
CA TYR A 60 -11.06 2.61 -19.88
C TYR A 60 -11.97 3.82 -20.11
N GLU A 61 -11.47 4.78 -20.89
CA GLU A 61 -12.28 5.89 -21.40
C GLU A 61 -13.17 5.44 -22.58
N PRO A 62 -14.50 5.64 -22.51
CA PRO A 62 -15.43 5.20 -23.56
C PRO A 62 -15.26 6.03 -24.84
N VAL A 63 -15.27 5.37 -26.01
CA VAL A 63 -15.19 6.05 -27.31
C VAL A 63 -16.59 6.23 -27.94
N PRO A 64 -16.79 7.15 -28.91
CA PRO A 64 -18.11 7.37 -29.52
C PRO A 64 -18.75 6.12 -30.15
N ALA A 65 -17.94 5.11 -30.53
CA ALA A 65 -18.44 3.83 -31.02
C ALA A 65 -19.15 3.01 -29.93
N ASP A 66 -18.79 3.17 -28.67
CA ASP A 66 -19.41 2.45 -27.54
C ASP A 66 -20.79 2.98 -27.23
N ALA A 67 -20.95 4.31 -27.23
CA ALA A 67 -22.26 4.95 -27.16
C ALA A 67 -23.22 4.38 -28.24
N VAL A 68 -22.73 4.20 -29.47
CA VAL A 68 -23.51 3.59 -30.57
C VAL A 68 -23.91 2.13 -30.28
N LYS A 69 -23.08 1.32 -29.61
CA LYS A 69 -23.49 -0.03 -29.12
C LYS A 69 -24.66 0.11 -28.15
N VAL A 70 -24.52 0.99 -27.16
CA VAL A 70 -25.51 1.19 -26.07
C VAL A 70 -26.86 1.67 -26.60
N THR A 71 -26.91 2.56 -27.61
CA THR A 71 -28.18 3.05 -28.20
C THR A 71 -29.10 1.98 -28.80
N LYS A 72 -28.65 0.73 -28.91
CA LYS A 72 -29.41 -0.41 -29.43
C LYS A 72 -29.57 -1.54 -28.42
N ALA A 73 -29.25 -1.30 -27.15
CA ALA A 73 -29.31 -2.31 -26.10
C ALA A 73 -30.73 -2.49 -25.55
N ASP A 74 -31.23 -3.72 -25.58
CA ASP A 74 -32.46 -4.13 -24.90
C ASP A 74 -32.22 -4.34 -23.39
N VAL A 75 -30.97 -4.67 -23.00
CA VAL A 75 -30.49 -4.78 -21.60
C VAL A 75 -29.03 -4.33 -21.54
N THR A 76 -28.64 -3.64 -20.47
CA THR A 76 -27.23 -3.40 -20.15
C THR A 76 -26.84 -4.04 -18.81
N PHE A 77 -25.65 -4.63 -18.73
CA PHE A 77 -25.07 -5.17 -17.50
C PHE A 77 -23.73 -4.50 -17.21
N THR A 78 -23.53 -4.08 -15.96
CA THR A 78 -22.26 -3.57 -15.46
C THR A 78 -21.83 -4.37 -14.24
N ASN A 79 -20.57 -4.30 -13.85
CA ASN A 79 -20.18 -4.75 -12.52
C ASN A 79 -20.63 -3.73 -11.48
N HIS A 80 -20.29 -2.45 -11.73
CA HIS A 80 -20.37 -1.35 -10.79
C HIS A 80 -19.49 -1.54 -9.53
N LEU A 81 -19.83 -0.88 -8.41
CA LEU A 81 -18.97 -0.72 -7.23
C LEU A 81 -17.61 -0.08 -7.56
N LEU A 82 -17.62 0.92 -8.45
CA LEU A 82 -16.44 1.64 -8.95
C LEU A 82 -15.35 0.73 -9.57
N LEU A 83 -15.75 -0.42 -10.14
CA LEU A 83 -14.89 -1.14 -11.09
C LEU A 83 -14.65 -0.31 -12.35
N GLU A 84 -15.73 0.13 -12.99
CA GLU A 84 -15.67 0.91 -14.20
C GLU A 84 -15.53 2.40 -13.89
N GLU A 85 -14.69 3.09 -14.67
CA GLU A 85 -14.57 4.55 -14.62
C GLU A 85 -15.93 5.26 -14.70
N HIS A 86 -16.11 6.32 -13.90
CA HIS A 86 -17.40 7.02 -13.78
C HIS A 86 -17.88 7.58 -15.12
N ALA A 87 -16.94 7.94 -16.00
CA ALA A 87 -17.22 8.37 -17.37
C ALA A 87 -17.89 7.27 -18.23
N LEU A 88 -17.52 5.99 -18.01
CA LEU A 88 -18.13 4.85 -18.70
C LEU A 88 -19.54 4.57 -18.19
N ILE A 89 -19.75 4.64 -16.88
CA ILE A 89 -21.09 4.53 -16.27
C ILE A 89 -22.00 5.63 -16.80
N LYS A 90 -21.54 6.89 -16.83
CA LYS A 90 -22.25 8.01 -17.49
C LYS A 90 -22.53 7.75 -18.97
N ALA A 91 -21.56 7.22 -19.72
CA ALA A 91 -21.75 6.92 -21.14
C ALA A 91 -22.81 5.85 -21.40
N ILE A 92 -22.91 4.82 -20.55
CA ILE A 92 -23.99 3.82 -20.63
C ILE A 92 -25.33 4.47 -20.27
N ASP A 93 -25.42 5.08 -19.10
CA ASP A 93 -26.67 5.59 -18.54
C ASP A 93 -27.27 6.73 -19.39
N ALA A 94 -26.44 7.52 -20.08
CA ALA A 94 -26.89 8.60 -20.97
C ALA A 94 -27.27 8.15 -22.40
N ASN A 95 -26.87 6.96 -22.84
CA ASN A 95 -27.12 6.47 -24.21
C ASN A 95 -28.07 5.26 -24.28
N ALA A 96 -28.38 4.62 -23.16
CA ALA A 96 -29.33 3.52 -23.11
C ALA A 96 -30.75 4.01 -23.48
N PRO A 97 -31.53 3.26 -24.29
CA PRO A 97 -32.91 3.59 -24.55
C PRO A 97 -33.75 3.70 -23.26
N GLU A 98 -34.76 4.58 -23.28
CA GLU A 98 -35.63 4.77 -22.11
C GLU A 98 -36.36 3.46 -21.76
N GLY A 99 -36.19 3.00 -20.52
CA GLY A 99 -36.75 1.73 -20.03
C GLY A 99 -35.88 0.49 -20.23
N THR A 100 -34.72 0.59 -20.91
CA THR A 100 -33.72 -0.48 -20.97
C THR A 100 -33.25 -0.83 -19.55
N PRO A 101 -33.38 -2.09 -19.09
CA PRO A 101 -32.87 -2.51 -17.79
C PRO A 101 -31.35 -2.39 -17.74
N ASN A 102 -30.85 -1.63 -16.78
CA ASN A 102 -29.44 -1.36 -16.59
C ASN A 102 -29.01 -1.93 -15.23
N VAL A 103 -28.40 -3.12 -15.25
CA VAL A 103 -28.23 -3.96 -14.07
C VAL A 103 -26.79 -3.89 -13.58
N SER A 104 -26.63 -3.31 -12.40
CA SER A 104 -25.43 -3.38 -11.55
C SER A 104 -25.33 -4.77 -10.94
N LEU A 105 -24.47 -5.63 -11.49
CA LEU A 105 -24.36 -7.02 -11.08
C LEU A 105 -23.78 -7.17 -9.68
N ALA A 106 -22.74 -6.41 -9.32
CA ALA A 106 -22.06 -6.58 -8.05
C ALA A 106 -22.97 -6.24 -6.85
N GLU A 107 -23.64 -5.08 -6.91
CA GLU A 107 -24.61 -4.67 -5.88
C GLU A 107 -25.80 -5.64 -5.78
N ALA A 108 -26.40 -6.01 -6.92
CA ALA A 108 -27.64 -6.77 -6.90
C ALA A 108 -27.42 -8.27 -6.60
N ALA A 109 -26.22 -8.81 -6.80
CA ALA A 109 -25.92 -10.22 -6.58
C ALA A 109 -25.99 -10.66 -5.12
N GLU A 110 -25.92 -9.76 -4.13
CA GLU A 110 -26.17 -10.09 -2.72
C GLU A 110 -27.56 -10.73 -2.53
N THR A 111 -28.57 -10.26 -3.27
CA THR A 111 -29.93 -10.82 -3.22
C THR A 111 -30.02 -12.25 -3.79
N TYR A 112 -28.98 -12.69 -4.50
CA TYR A 112 -28.77 -14.04 -5.02
C TYR A 112 -27.73 -14.83 -4.22
N GLY A 113 -27.31 -14.31 -3.06
CA GLY A 113 -26.39 -14.97 -2.13
C GLY A 113 -24.91 -14.74 -2.42
N ALA A 114 -24.54 -13.72 -3.20
CA ALA A 114 -23.15 -13.27 -3.28
C ALA A 114 -22.67 -12.75 -1.91
N HIS A 115 -21.39 -12.95 -1.64
CA HIS A 115 -20.71 -12.40 -0.49
C HIS A 115 -19.85 -11.20 -0.92
N VAL A 116 -19.92 -10.09 -0.17
CA VAL A 116 -19.13 -8.86 -0.39
C VAL A 116 -18.01 -8.69 0.64
N ILE A 117 -16.91 -8.08 0.23
CA ILE A 117 -15.77 -7.73 1.10
C ILE A 117 -15.69 -6.20 1.19
N PRO A 118 -15.83 -5.61 2.40
CA PRO A 118 -15.59 -4.18 2.56
C PRO A 118 -14.09 -3.87 2.47
N LEU A 119 -13.75 -2.71 1.92
CA LEU A 119 -12.40 -2.15 1.95
C LEU A 119 -12.12 -1.58 3.35
N VAL A 120 -10.90 -1.77 3.86
CA VAL A 120 -10.50 -1.36 5.23
C VAL A 120 -9.19 -0.58 5.14
N GLU A 121 -9.16 0.61 5.75
CA GLU A 121 -8.13 1.62 5.52
C GLU A 121 -7.31 1.95 6.77
N ASP A 122 -6.86 0.91 7.47
CA ASP A 122 -6.02 1.05 8.66
C ASP A 122 -4.54 1.24 8.26
N LEU A 123 -4.16 2.49 7.99
CA LEU A 123 -2.77 2.90 7.85
C LEU A 123 -2.37 3.69 9.10
N GLY A 124 -1.61 3.05 10.00
CA GLY A 124 -1.19 3.60 11.28
C GLY A 124 -0.26 4.82 11.16
N LEU A 125 -0.87 5.99 10.96
CA LEU A 125 -0.22 7.29 10.94
C LEU A 125 -0.19 7.91 12.33
N ASP A 126 0.83 8.75 12.55
CA ASP A 126 0.97 9.52 13.79
C ASP A 126 -0.22 10.47 14.02
N VAL A 127 -0.73 11.13 12.98
CA VAL A 127 -1.86 12.08 13.04
C VAL A 127 -3.09 11.53 12.31
N ILE A 128 -4.27 12.04 12.66
CA ILE A 128 -5.53 11.67 11.98
C ILE A 128 -5.44 11.83 10.45
N TRP A 129 -5.85 10.77 9.75
CA TRP A 129 -6.02 10.77 8.31
C TRP A 129 -7.44 11.23 7.97
N LEU A 130 -7.55 12.33 7.21
CA LEU A 130 -8.82 13.00 6.99
C LEU A 130 -9.21 13.04 5.50
N GLY A 131 -10.36 12.47 5.17
CA GLY A 131 -10.94 12.42 3.83
C GLY A 131 -12.26 13.16 3.67
N LEU A 132 -12.86 13.01 2.48
CA LEU A 132 -14.22 13.43 2.13
C LEU A 132 -14.99 12.24 1.57
N ALA A 133 -16.23 12.04 1.99
CA ALA A 133 -17.06 10.92 1.54
C ALA A 133 -18.49 11.30 1.13
N VAL A 134 -19.06 10.46 0.28
CA VAL A 134 -20.48 10.42 -0.09
C VAL A 134 -21.01 9.04 0.28
N ARG A 135 -22.06 9.02 1.11
CA ARG A 135 -22.66 7.83 1.71
C ARG A 135 -24.12 7.70 1.23
N GLY A 136 -24.61 6.48 1.12
CA GLY A 136 -25.97 6.22 0.61
C GLY A 136 -26.07 6.29 -0.91
N ASP A 137 -27.13 5.70 -1.48
CA ASP A 137 -27.30 5.60 -2.94
C ASP A 137 -28.06 6.81 -3.54
N GLY A 138 -28.78 7.57 -2.71
CA GLY A 138 -29.50 8.78 -3.09
C GLY A 138 -30.71 8.54 -4.01
N ARG A 139 -31.13 7.30 -4.25
CA ARG A 139 -32.15 6.95 -5.25
C ARG A 139 -33.48 7.65 -5.01
N GLU A 140 -33.88 7.84 -3.75
CA GLU A 140 -35.11 8.60 -3.40
C GLU A 140 -35.04 10.08 -3.79
N ARG A 141 -33.83 10.65 -3.92
CA ARG A 141 -33.60 12.03 -4.40
C ARG A 141 -33.44 12.13 -5.92
N GLY A 142 -33.56 10.99 -6.61
CA GLY A 142 -33.28 10.87 -8.03
C GLY A 142 -31.78 10.87 -8.35
N ALA A 143 -30.92 10.53 -7.38
CA ALA A 143 -29.54 10.19 -7.71
C ALA A 143 -29.53 8.91 -8.55
N THR A 144 -28.60 8.86 -9.48
CA THR A 144 -28.21 7.64 -10.15
C THR A 144 -26.75 7.37 -9.83
N ARG A 145 -26.30 6.14 -10.03
CA ARG A 145 -24.87 5.79 -10.01
C ARG A 145 -23.98 6.64 -10.93
N ALA A 146 -24.55 7.29 -11.93
CA ALA A 146 -23.86 8.17 -12.87
C ALA A 146 -23.83 9.64 -12.40
N SER A 147 -24.46 9.97 -11.26
CA SER A 147 -24.57 11.34 -10.76
C SER A 147 -23.26 11.87 -10.17
N ASP A 148 -23.12 13.19 -10.17
CA ASP A 148 -22.06 13.91 -9.46
C ASP A 148 -22.57 14.51 -8.16
N VAL A 149 -21.83 14.27 -7.07
CA VAL A 149 -22.07 14.90 -5.77
C VAL A 149 -20.94 15.89 -5.49
N LYS A 150 -21.32 17.16 -5.44
CA LYS A 150 -20.43 18.30 -5.20
C LYS A 150 -20.37 18.57 -3.69
N LEU A 151 -19.20 18.39 -3.08
CA LEU A 151 -18.87 18.80 -1.73
C LEU A 151 -18.12 20.13 -1.78
N ARG A 152 -18.78 21.21 -1.36
CA ARG A 152 -18.25 22.57 -1.44
C ARG A 152 -17.94 23.15 -0.06
N ALA A 153 -16.80 23.80 0.08
CA ALA A 153 -16.54 24.69 1.21
C ALA A 153 -17.38 25.97 1.08
N SER A 154 -18.53 26.04 1.77
CA SER A 154 -19.44 27.20 1.69
C SER A 154 -19.00 28.35 2.58
N LYS A 155 -18.31 28.05 3.69
CA LYS A 155 -17.83 29.03 4.67
C LYS A 155 -16.66 28.48 5.47
N VAL A 156 -15.63 29.30 5.69
CA VAL A 156 -14.56 29.04 6.67
C VAL A 156 -14.47 30.23 7.62
N GLU A 157 -14.43 29.95 8.92
CA GLU A 157 -14.07 30.91 9.97
C GLU A 157 -12.86 30.40 10.74
N GLY A 158 -11.92 31.28 11.09
CA GLY A 158 -10.71 30.89 11.82
C GLY A 158 -9.69 32.02 11.90
N PRO A 159 -8.56 31.80 12.61
CA PRO A 159 -7.49 32.78 12.77
C PRO A 159 -6.65 32.99 11.49
N GLY A 160 -6.61 32.00 10.59
CA GLY A 160 -5.84 32.00 9.35
C GLY A 160 -6.63 31.41 8.18
N GLY A 161 -5.92 31.00 7.14
CA GLY A 161 -6.49 30.25 6.01
C GLY A 161 -6.55 28.75 6.30
N LEU A 162 -7.54 28.09 5.70
CA LEU A 162 -7.68 26.64 5.58
C LEU A 162 -7.55 26.31 4.09
N ILE A 163 -6.63 25.42 3.74
CA ILE A 163 -6.38 24.96 2.38
C ILE A 163 -6.48 23.44 2.35
N VAL A 164 -7.20 22.89 1.37
CA VAL A 164 -7.32 21.44 1.15
C VAL A 164 -6.89 21.12 -0.27
N TYR A 165 -5.97 20.17 -0.43
CA TYR A 165 -5.38 19.86 -1.73
C TYR A 165 -4.94 18.40 -1.84
N LEU A 166 -4.98 17.86 -3.06
CA LEU A 166 -4.33 16.61 -3.43
C LEU A 166 -2.87 16.88 -3.81
N THR A 167 -1.98 15.94 -3.52
CA THR A 167 -0.64 15.91 -4.11
C THR A 167 -0.57 14.74 -5.09
N GLY A 168 -0.35 15.03 -6.37
CA GLY A 168 -0.17 14.04 -7.42
C GLY A 168 1.12 13.23 -7.25
N ALA A 169 1.24 12.12 -7.98
CA ALA A 169 2.35 11.16 -7.84
C ALA A 169 3.77 11.75 -8.04
N LEU A 170 3.89 12.92 -8.68
CA LEU A 170 5.16 13.64 -8.91
C LEU A 170 5.38 14.84 -7.96
N GLY A 171 4.54 14.98 -6.92
CA GLY A 171 4.61 16.07 -5.95
C GLY A 171 3.92 17.37 -6.42
N ASP A 172 3.16 17.32 -7.51
CA ASP A 172 2.43 18.48 -8.03
C ASP A 172 1.06 18.62 -7.32
N PRO A 173 0.73 19.79 -6.76
CA PRO A 173 -0.48 19.99 -5.97
C PRO A 173 -1.70 20.38 -6.82
N GLU A 174 -2.86 19.76 -6.53
CA GLU A 174 -4.19 20.13 -7.03
C GLU A 174 -5.02 20.66 -5.85
N VAL A 175 -5.27 21.97 -5.83
CA VAL A 175 -6.01 22.63 -4.74
C VAL A 175 -7.51 22.46 -4.94
N LEU A 176 -8.21 21.94 -3.92
CA LEU A 176 -9.65 21.72 -3.92
C LEU A 176 -10.41 22.81 -3.16
N PHE A 177 -9.91 23.23 -2.00
CA PHE A 177 -10.45 24.35 -1.22
C PHE A 177 -9.33 25.31 -0.86
N ASN A 178 -9.53 26.61 -1.01
CA ASN A 178 -8.63 27.63 -0.50
C ASN A 178 -9.40 28.78 0.16
N SER A 179 -9.35 28.86 1.49
CA SER A 179 -9.98 29.97 2.20
C SER A 179 -9.11 31.24 2.25
N ALA A 180 -7.88 31.22 1.70
CA ALA A 180 -6.92 32.32 1.81
C ALA A 180 -6.96 33.30 0.62
N ASP A 181 -7.34 32.86 -0.57
CA ASP A 181 -7.70 33.71 -1.73
C ASP A 181 -9.21 34.02 -1.77
N GLY A 182 -10.03 33.17 -1.15
CA GLY A 182 -11.43 33.43 -0.81
C GLY A 182 -12.39 32.52 -1.55
N LEU A 183 -13.33 31.92 -0.80
CA LEU A 183 -14.17 30.83 -1.29
C LEU A 183 -15.08 31.25 -2.46
N THR A 184 -15.07 30.45 -3.51
CA THR A 184 -15.78 30.64 -4.79
C THR A 184 -16.69 29.44 -5.11
N GLU A 185 -17.14 29.31 -6.36
CA GLU A 185 -17.77 28.09 -6.89
C GLU A 185 -16.74 27.03 -7.30
N ALA A 186 -15.45 27.38 -7.41
CA ALA A 186 -14.37 26.45 -7.76
C ALA A 186 -13.87 25.64 -6.55
N ASP A 187 -14.21 26.06 -5.33
CA ASP A 187 -13.85 25.41 -4.07
C ASP A 187 -14.72 24.17 -3.81
N VAL A 188 -14.62 23.19 -4.70
CA VAL A 188 -15.51 22.02 -4.78
C VAL A 188 -14.73 20.73 -5.03
N ALA A 189 -14.98 19.72 -4.20
CA ALA A 189 -14.64 18.33 -4.50
C ALA A 189 -15.85 17.65 -5.15
N VAL A 190 -15.62 16.79 -6.14
CA VAL A 190 -16.69 16.04 -6.83
C VAL A 190 -16.45 14.55 -6.68
N LEU A 191 -17.45 13.85 -6.13
CA LEU A 191 -17.44 12.41 -5.89
C LEU A 191 -18.71 11.74 -6.45
N PRO A 192 -18.64 10.49 -6.92
CA PRO A 192 -19.82 9.66 -7.16
C PRO A 192 -20.60 9.37 -5.85
N PRO A 193 -21.85 8.87 -5.92
CA PRO A 193 -22.51 8.21 -4.79
C PRO A 193 -21.68 7.04 -4.24
N ALA A 194 -21.79 6.79 -2.92
CA ALA A 194 -21.09 5.71 -2.21
C ALA A 194 -19.56 5.65 -2.45
N ALA A 195 -18.90 6.81 -2.45
CA ALA A 195 -17.47 6.96 -2.75
C ALA A 195 -16.78 7.96 -1.81
N HIS A 196 -15.47 7.81 -1.59
CA HIS A 196 -14.68 8.74 -0.78
C HIS A 196 -13.29 9.03 -1.39
N THR A 197 -12.55 9.98 -0.80
CA THR A 197 -11.21 10.41 -1.23
C THR A 197 -10.40 11.03 -0.10
N HIS A 198 -9.08 10.92 -0.17
CA HIS A 198 -8.16 11.37 0.87
C HIS A 198 -7.34 12.60 0.46
N LEU A 199 -7.12 13.53 1.39
CA LEU A 199 -6.65 14.88 1.09
C LEU A 199 -5.58 15.38 2.08
N ASN A 200 -4.78 16.37 1.67
CA ASN A 200 -3.96 17.16 2.59
C ASN A 200 -4.79 18.34 3.13
N TRP A 201 -4.67 18.64 4.41
CA TRP A 201 -5.38 19.75 5.07
C TRP A 201 -4.39 20.67 5.77
N ALA A 202 -4.25 21.90 5.29
CA ALA A 202 -3.28 22.90 5.75
C ALA A 202 -3.96 24.10 6.43
N PHE A 203 -3.41 24.55 7.56
CA PHE A 203 -3.94 25.64 8.38
C PHE A 203 -2.85 26.67 8.69
N THR A 204 -3.01 27.90 8.22
CA THR A 204 -1.89 28.88 8.24
C THR A 204 -1.64 29.56 9.59
N LYS A 205 -2.47 29.32 10.63
CA LYS A 205 -2.24 29.77 12.01
C LYS A 205 -2.86 28.80 13.03
N PRO A 206 -2.34 28.72 14.27
CA PRO A 206 -3.02 27.99 15.34
C PRO A 206 -4.28 28.71 15.83
N GLY A 207 -5.25 27.92 16.31
CA GLY A 207 -6.51 28.34 16.91
C GLY A 207 -7.67 27.43 16.49
N VAL A 208 -8.91 27.84 16.79
CA VAL A 208 -10.11 27.08 16.40
C VAL A 208 -10.59 27.55 15.03
N TYR A 209 -10.85 26.59 14.14
CA TYR A 209 -11.47 26.83 12.83
C TYR A 209 -12.85 26.18 12.77
N GLN A 210 -13.73 26.76 11.96
CA GLN A 210 -15.00 26.16 11.55
C GLN A 210 -15.08 26.12 10.03
N LEU A 211 -15.25 24.92 9.46
CA LEU A 211 -15.47 24.69 8.04
C LEU A 211 -16.92 24.24 7.84
N THR A 212 -17.66 24.95 7.01
CA THR A 212 -19.00 24.53 6.58
C THR A 212 -18.89 23.87 5.21
N LEU A 213 -19.29 22.61 5.14
CA LEU A 213 -19.38 21.84 3.91
C LEU A 213 -20.85 21.75 3.51
N ALA A 214 -21.15 22.22 2.30
CA ALA A 214 -22.45 22.09 1.67
C ALA A 214 -22.38 21.05 0.54
N ALA A 215 -23.30 20.09 0.56
CA ALA A 215 -23.40 19.04 -0.44
C ALA A 215 -24.52 19.32 -1.45
N GLN A 216 -24.24 19.13 -2.73
CA GLN A 216 -25.22 19.18 -3.81
C GLN A 216 -25.16 17.91 -4.65
N LEU A 217 -26.32 17.34 -4.97
CA LEU A 217 -26.48 16.28 -5.96
C LEU A 217 -26.83 16.96 -7.28
N GLU A 218 -25.94 16.88 -8.26
CA GLU A 218 -25.94 17.74 -9.45
C GLU A 218 -25.95 19.23 -9.04
N ASP A 219 -27.09 19.91 -9.15
CA ASP A 219 -27.30 21.31 -8.75
C ASP A 219 -28.36 21.45 -7.63
N LYS A 220 -28.76 20.34 -6.99
CA LYS A 220 -29.78 20.30 -5.93
C LYS A 220 -29.11 20.18 -4.55
N PRO A 221 -29.37 21.09 -3.59
CA PRO A 221 -28.88 20.95 -2.22
C PRO A 221 -29.34 19.64 -1.56
N VAL A 222 -28.42 18.95 -0.88
CA VAL A 222 -28.68 17.68 -0.16
C VAL A 222 -28.68 17.89 1.34
N GLY A 223 -27.63 18.55 1.85
CA GLY A 223 -27.39 18.84 3.27
C GLY A 223 -26.18 19.76 3.44
N GLU A 224 -26.02 20.35 4.64
CA GLU A 224 -24.90 21.22 5.01
C GLU A 224 -24.52 20.95 6.47
N GLY A 225 -23.23 21.05 6.81
CA GLY A 225 -22.75 20.86 8.19
C GLY A 225 -21.45 21.61 8.46
N THR A 226 -21.30 22.12 9.69
CA THR A 226 -20.12 22.88 10.13
C THR A 226 -19.25 22.05 11.07
N PHE A 227 -18.08 21.62 10.58
CA PHE A 227 -17.06 20.93 11.34
C PHE A 227 -16.15 21.90 12.10
N THR A 228 -15.69 21.49 13.28
CA THR A 228 -14.77 22.29 14.11
C THR A 228 -13.40 21.63 14.14
N PHE A 229 -12.35 22.41 13.93
CA PHE A 229 -10.95 21.98 14.03
C PHE A 229 -10.26 22.72 15.17
N ALA A 230 -9.48 22.01 15.98
CA ALA A 230 -8.60 22.58 16.99
C ALA A 230 -7.14 22.48 16.51
N VAL A 231 -6.60 23.60 16.03
CA VAL A 231 -5.29 23.65 15.37
C VAL A 231 -4.23 24.19 16.32
N GLY A 232 -3.31 23.34 16.76
CA GLY A 232 -2.23 23.73 17.68
C GLY A 232 -2.72 24.25 19.05
N VAL A 233 -3.97 23.93 19.41
CA VAL A 233 -4.64 24.33 20.65
C VAL A 233 -5.38 23.14 21.25
N ASP A 234 -5.62 23.17 22.56
CA ASP A 234 -6.32 22.10 23.29
C ASP A 234 -7.74 21.87 22.72
N PRO A 235 -8.03 20.69 22.13
CA PRO A 235 -9.33 20.40 21.51
C PRO A 235 -10.48 20.43 22.52
N HIS A 236 -10.24 20.14 23.80
CA HIS A 236 -11.28 20.16 24.82
C HIS A 236 -11.81 21.58 25.12
N THR A 237 -11.06 22.63 24.74
CA THR A 237 -11.53 24.02 24.86
C THR A 237 -12.68 24.37 23.91
N THR A 238 -12.93 23.55 22.89
CA THR A 238 -14.04 23.74 21.93
C THR A 238 -15.42 23.38 22.51
N GLY A 239 -15.47 22.66 23.64
CA GLY A 239 -16.71 22.18 24.25
C GLY A 239 -17.37 21.01 23.51
N LYS A 240 -16.72 20.42 22.51
CA LYS A 240 -17.18 19.24 21.78
C LYS A 240 -16.96 17.97 22.62
N PRO A 241 -17.96 17.05 22.72
CA PRO A 241 -17.81 15.81 23.49
C PRO A 241 -16.84 14.81 22.86
N THR A 242 -16.69 14.78 21.54
CA THR A 242 -15.81 13.83 20.83
C THR A 242 -14.63 14.54 20.17
N VAL A 243 -13.41 14.07 20.46
CA VAL A 243 -12.17 14.50 19.83
C VAL A 243 -11.68 13.40 18.90
N LEU A 244 -11.35 13.74 17.66
CA LEU A 244 -10.72 12.84 16.69
C LEU A 244 -9.31 13.36 16.39
N GLY A 245 -8.26 12.61 16.75
CA GLY A 245 -6.85 13.02 16.58
C GLY A 245 -5.91 11.92 16.04
N GLU A 246 -6.43 10.71 15.83
CA GLU A 246 -5.74 9.53 15.30
C GLU A 246 -6.71 8.68 14.45
N GLY A 247 -6.18 7.72 13.69
CA GLY A 247 -6.98 6.83 12.82
C GLY A 247 -7.47 7.50 11.54
N HIS A 248 -8.41 6.84 10.85
CA HIS A 248 -9.04 7.35 9.62
C HIS A 248 -10.41 7.97 9.91
N THR A 249 -10.72 9.09 9.24
CA THR A 249 -12.04 9.74 9.30
C THR A 249 -12.36 10.45 7.99
N ASP A 250 -13.59 10.29 7.51
CA ASP A 250 -14.14 11.11 6.41
C ASP A 250 -15.09 12.20 6.93
N LEU A 251 -15.03 13.38 6.32
CA LEU A 251 -16.14 14.34 6.41
C LEU A 251 -17.17 13.98 5.32
N ALA A 252 -18.25 13.32 5.74
CA ALA A 252 -19.20 12.64 4.86
C ALA A 252 -20.51 13.41 4.66
N ILE A 253 -21.10 13.32 3.47
CA ILE A 253 -22.53 13.56 3.22
C ILE A 253 -23.25 12.23 3.04
N ASP A 254 -24.35 12.01 3.75
CA ASP A 254 -25.31 10.94 3.50
C ASP A 254 -26.44 11.45 2.60
N LEU A 255 -26.52 10.93 1.38
CA LEU A 255 -27.51 11.31 0.37
C LEU A 255 -28.93 10.93 0.78
N ASP A 256 -29.11 9.78 1.44
CA ASP A 256 -30.43 9.26 1.79
C ASP A 256 -31.01 10.09 2.95
N LYS A 257 -30.22 10.26 4.02
CA LYS A 257 -30.59 11.05 5.20
C LYS A 257 -30.55 12.56 4.95
N GLY A 258 -29.74 13.04 4.00
CA GLY A 258 -29.45 14.46 3.80
C GLY A 258 -28.65 15.08 4.93
N GLN A 259 -27.75 14.30 5.54
CA GLN A 259 -27.03 14.66 6.75
C GLN A 259 -25.53 14.65 6.52
N VAL A 260 -24.84 15.68 7.00
CA VAL A 260 -23.38 15.75 7.03
C VAL A 260 -22.89 15.26 8.39
N TYR A 261 -21.85 14.41 8.43
CA TYR A 261 -21.25 13.89 9.67
C TYR A 261 -19.77 13.52 9.48
N ALA A 262 -19.02 13.39 10.57
CA ALA A 262 -17.69 12.76 10.54
C ALA A 262 -17.88 11.25 10.66
N PHE A 263 -17.33 10.47 9.73
CA PHE A 263 -17.38 9.01 9.74
C PHE A 263 -16.01 8.49 10.12
N SER A 264 -15.87 7.91 11.32
CA SER A 264 -14.57 7.48 11.85
C SER A 264 -14.51 5.98 12.04
N ASP A 265 -13.37 5.38 11.67
CA ASP A 265 -13.12 3.94 11.81
C ASP A 265 -12.77 3.50 13.24
N VAL A 266 -12.37 4.44 14.12
CA VAL A 266 -11.89 4.11 15.47
C VAL A 266 -12.36 5.09 16.55
N VAL A 267 -13.27 4.62 17.42
CA VAL A 267 -13.35 5.11 18.81
C VAL A 267 -13.45 3.92 19.76
N SER A 268 -12.36 3.61 20.45
CA SER A 268 -12.33 2.71 21.63
C SER A 268 -12.90 1.28 21.47
N GLY A 269 -12.72 0.66 20.29
CA GLY A 269 -12.76 -0.80 20.16
C GLY A 269 -14.09 -1.46 19.79
N GLN A 270 -15.10 -0.72 19.31
CA GLN A 270 -16.19 -1.31 18.52
C GLN A 270 -16.92 -0.29 17.63
N LYS A 271 -17.06 -0.66 16.34
CA LYS A 271 -17.81 0.01 15.25
C LYS A 271 -17.28 1.34 14.69
N GLN A 272 -17.48 1.48 13.38
CA GLN A 272 -17.53 2.76 12.66
C GLN A 272 -18.71 3.58 13.19
N ASP A 273 -18.45 4.84 13.54
CA ASP A 273 -19.47 5.77 14.07
C ASP A 273 -19.63 7.00 13.17
N ALA A 274 -20.89 7.35 12.90
CA ALA A 274 -21.29 8.58 12.23
C ALA A 274 -21.55 9.66 13.28
N ILE A 275 -20.61 10.58 13.46
CA ILE A 275 -20.58 11.57 14.53
C ILE A 275 -21.05 12.93 13.98
N PRO A 276 -22.14 13.52 14.52
CA PRO A 276 -22.65 14.81 14.07
C PRO A 276 -21.61 15.96 14.17
N PRO A 277 -21.58 16.92 13.22
CA PRO A 277 -20.61 18.02 13.21
C PRO A 277 -20.69 18.92 14.45
N ASP A 278 -21.87 19.00 15.08
CA ASP A 278 -22.07 19.75 16.33
C ASP A 278 -21.43 19.05 17.55
N GLN A 279 -21.14 17.75 17.48
CA GLN A 279 -20.59 16.93 18.57
C GLN A 279 -19.10 16.59 18.44
N VAL A 280 -18.48 16.83 17.28
CA VAL A 280 -17.07 16.49 17.01
C VAL A 280 -16.15 17.72 16.93
N VAL A 281 -14.91 17.55 17.39
CA VAL A 281 -13.76 18.37 17.03
C VAL A 281 -12.68 17.48 16.39
N ILE A 282 -12.13 17.91 15.27
CA ILE A 282 -10.94 17.33 14.66
C ILE A 282 -9.71 18.01 15.27
N GLU A 283 -8.82 17.24 15.88
CA GLU A 283 -7.55 17.74 16.41
C GLU A 283 -6.50 17.83 15.29
N VAL A 284 -5.84 18.99 15.18
CA VAL A 284 -4.65 19.18 14.36
C VAL A 284 -3.51 19.56 15.32
N PRO A 285 -2.78 18.57 15.87
CA PRO A 285 -1.94 18.77 17.05
C PRO A 285 -0.69 19.60 16.73
N SER A 286 -0.04 20.20 17.74
CA SER A 286 1.16 21.04 17.54
C SER A 286 2.39 20.29 17.00
N ARG A 287 2.34 18.94 16.91
CA ARG A 287 3.34 18.11 16.22
C ARG A 287 3.13 18.05 14.71
N ALA A 288 1.95 18.44 14.22
CA ALA A 288 1.65 18.63 12.81
C ALA A 288 2.11 20.01 12.31
N VAL A 289 3.05 20.68 13.00
CA VAL A 289 3.59 22.00 12.64
C VAL A 289 4.69 21.86 11.62
N GLU A 290 4.57 22.66 10.57
CA GLU A 290 5.39 22.56 9.37
C GLU A 290 5.95 23.96 8.98
N VAL A 291 7.15 24.09 8.38
CA VAL A 291 7.80 25.34 7.86
C VAL A 291 7.84 25.45 6.30
N ILE A 292 6.99 26.27 5.65
CA ILE A 292 6.73 26.26 4.18
C ILE A 292 8.01 26.23 3.31
N PRO A 293 8.07 25.40 2.24
CA PRO A 293 9.29 25.23 1.45
C PRO A 293 9.49 26.40 0.49
N ASP A 294 10.75 26.63 0.09
CA ASP A 294 11.11 27.56 -0.99
C ASP A 294 10.91 26.90 -2.37
N ASP A 295 9.70 26.37 -2.62
CA ASP A 295 9.24 25.81 -3.90
C ASP A 295 7.99 26.57 -4.35
N ALA A 296 8.06 27.16 -5.55
CA ALA A 296 7.00 27.97 -6.13
C ALA A 296 5.67 27.21 -6.29
N ARG A 297 5.69 25.87 -6.38
CA ARG A 297 4.47 25.05 -6.46
C ARG A 297 3.63 25.13 -5.19
N PHE A 298 4.25 25.35 -4.03
CA PHE A 298 3.57 25.44 -2.73
C PHE A 298 3.31 26.87 -2.26
N ALA A 299 3.53 27.88 -3.12
CA ALA A 299 3.33 29.29 -2.78
C ALA A 299 1.87 29.65 -2.40
N PHE A 300 0.90 28.79 -2.73
CA PHE A 300 -0.50 28.94 -2.30
C PHE A 300 -0.70 28.72 -0.77
N LEU A 301 0.23 28.03 -0.09
CA LEU A 301 0.20 27.86 1.37
C LEU A 301 0.66 29.12 2.11
N GLY A 302 1.43 30.01 1.46
CA GLY A 302 1.96 31.24 2.05
C GLY A 302 3.42 31.50 1.65
N SER A 303 4.11 32.31 2.45
CA SER A 303 5.52 32.65 2.22
C SER A 303 6.46 31.52 2.65
N PRO A 304 7.51 31.20 1.87
CA PRO A 304 8.58 30.29 2.29
C PRO A 304 9.13 30.64 3.67
N GLY A 305 9.33 29.62 4.51
CA GLY A 305 9.80 29.75 5.89
C GLY A 305 8.71 30.13 6.92
N ALA A 306 7.46 30.40 6.52
CA ALA A 306 6.37 30.59 7.47
C ALA A 306 5.83 29.24 7.99
N GLN A 307 5.35 29.21 9.24
CA GLN A 307 4.79 27.99 9.82
C GLN A 307 3.30 27.80 9.52
N ILE A 308 2.90 26.57 9.25
CA ILE A 308 1.50 26.11 9.17
C ILE A 308 1.30 24.90 10.09
N HIS A 309 0.07 24.39 10.18
CA HIS A 309 -0.20 23.04 10.65
C HIS A 309 -0.80 22.21 9.51
N GLN A 310 -0.42 20.94 9.35
CA GLN A 310 -0.87 20.12 8.22
C GLN A 310 -1.22 18.67 8.61
N LEU A 311 -2.40 18.20 8.20
CA LEU A 311 -2.70 16.77 8.11
C LEU A 311 -2.35 16.29 6.69
N PRO A 312 -1.47 15.29 6.53
CA PRO A 312 -1.09 14.77 5.21
C PRO A 312 -2.14 13.81 4.64
N GLN A 313 -2.23 13.72 3.31
CA GLN A 313 -2.86 12.58 2.65
C GLN A 313 -1.99 11.32 2.83
N ALA A 314 -2.58 10.12 2.95
CA ALA A 314 -1.78 8.87 3.02
C ALA A 314 -1.55 8.17 1.67
N VAL A 315 -2.24 8.57 0.59
CA VAL A 315 -2.01 8.05 -0.77
C VAL A 315 -1.72 9.20 -1.74
N LEU A 316 -0.73 9.03 -2.63
CA LEU A 316 -0.36 9.99 -3.67
C LEU A 316 -1.21 9.79 -4.94
N GLY A 317 -1.69 10.89 -5.53
CA GLY A 317 -2.61 10.85 -6.66
C GLY A 317 -4.09 10.88 -6.26
N LYS A 318 -4.98 10.98 -7.24
CA LYS A 318 -6.43 10.95 -7.01
C LYS A 318 -6.86 9.51 -6.73
N HIS A 319 -7.28 9.25 -5.49
CA HIS A 319 -7.72 7.93 -5.02
C HIS A 319 -9.21 8.00 -4.69
N VAL A 320 -10.06 7.47 -5.56
CA VAL A 320 -11.52 7.38 -5.34
C VAL A 320 -11.93 5.93 -5.53
N HIS A 321 -12.57 5.35 -4.52
CA HIS A 321 -13.18 4.02 -4.60
C HIS A 321 -14.42 3.96 -3.70
N GLY A 322 -15.11 2.82 -3.75
CA GLY A 322 -16.27 2.57 -2.92
C GLY A 322 -15.92 1.94 -1.59
N GLU A 323 -16.95 1.56 -0.85
CA GLU A 323 -16.82 0.84 0.42
C GLU A 323 -16.55 -0.67 0.25
N ILE A 324 -16.66 -1.20 -0.98
CA ILE A 324 -16.68 -2.64 -1.29
C ILE A 324 -15.69 -2.92 -2.42
N ASP A 325 -14.89 -3.99 -2.27
CA ASP A 325 -14.03 -4.53 -3.33
C ASP A 325 -14.90 -4.97 -4.54
N PRO A 326 -14.67 -4.46 -5.77
CA PRO A 326 -15.50 -4.77 -6.92
C PRO A 326 -15.28 -6.15 -7.56
N HIS A 327 -14.20 -6.88 -7.23
CA HIS A 327 -13.74 -8.05 -7.99
C HIS A 327 -14.48 -9.36 -7.65
N LEU A 328 -15.79 -9.28 -7.41
CA LEU A 328 -16.61 -10.37 -6.84
C LEU A 328 -16.50 -11.69 -7.63
N TRP A 329 -16.33 -11.64 -8.95
CA TRP A 329 -16.25 -12.83 -9.82
C TRP A 329 -15.05 -13.72 -9.53
N GLN A 330 -14.06 -13.27 -8.76
CA GLN A 330 -12.94 -14.09 -8.31
C GLN A 330 -13.36 -15.17 -7.28
N ASP A 331 -14.58 -15.10 -6.71
CA ASP A 331 -15.27 -16.24 -6.10
C ASP A 331 -16.27 -16.85 -7.09
N VAL A 332 -16.14 -18.16 -7.36
CA VAL A 332 -17.04 -18.88 -8.30
C VAL A 332 -18.48 -18.88 -7.79
N ARG A 333 -18.71 -18.80 -6.48
CA ARG A 333 -20.04 -18.72 -5.87
C ARG A 333 -20.70 -17.36 -6.14
N ASN A 334 -19.92 -16.28 -6.15
CA ASN A 334 -20.40 -14.96 -6.57
C ASN A 334 -20.71 -14.93 -8.07
N ALA A 335 -19.88 -15.56 -8.91
CA ALA A 335 -20.18 -15.72 -10.34
C ALA A 335 -21.48 -16.54 -10.59
N LYS A 336 -21.79 -17.53 -9.74
CA LYS A 336 -23.09 -18.23 -9.77
C LYS A 336 -24.25 -17.28 -9.45
N ALA A 337 -24.09 -16.35 -8.50
CA ALA A 337 -25.10 -15.33 -8.21
C ALA A 337 -25.31 -14.37 -9.41
N TYR A 338 -24.22 -13.94 -10.07
CA TYR A 338 -24.29 -13.18 -11.33
C TYR A 338 -25.09 -13.93 -12.40
N VAL A 339 -24.81 -15.22 -12.61
CA VAL A 339 -25.53 -16.07 -13.59
C VAL A 339 -27.02 -16.18 -13.29
N GLN A 340 -27.42 -16.23 -12.01
CA GLN A 340 -28.84 -16.25 -11.63
C GLN A 340 -29.54 -14.91 -11.88
N LEU A 341 -28.89 -13.80 -11.54
CA LEU A 341 -29.39 -12.44 -11.80
C LEU A 341 -29.48 -12.16 -13.31
N ILE A 342 -28.47 -12.55 -14.09
CA ILE A 342 -28.47 -12.47 -15.56
C ILE A 342 -29.63 -13.28 -16.14
N ARG A 343 -29.83 -14.53 -15.69
CA ARG A 343 -30.97 -15.37 -16.10
C ARG A 343 -32.30 -14.66 -15.86
N ASP A 344 -32.54 -14.16 -14.65
CA ASP A 344 -33.84 -13.58 -14.30
C ASP A 344 -34.09 -12.24 -15.00
N THR A 345 -33.02 -11.48 -15.26
CA THR A 345 -33.07 -10.27 -16.10
C THR A 345 -33.41 -10.61 -17.55
N LEU A 346 -32.76 -11.62 -18.15
CA LEU A 346 -33.03 -12.05 -19.52
C LEU A 346 -34.42 -12.68 -19.67
N VAL A 347 -34.88 -13.47 -18.68
CA VAL A 347 -36.28 -13.97 -18.63
C VAL A 347 -37.30 -12.84 -18.60
N LYS A 348 -36.99 -11.72 -17.93
CA LYS A 348 -37.87 -10.54 -17.87
C LYS A 348 -37.84 -9.74 -19.18
N ALA A 349 -36.70 -9.67 -19.86
CA ALA A 349 -36.51 -8.90 -21.10
C ALA A 349 -37.01 -9.65 -22.36
N ASP A 350 -36.73 -10.95 -22.48
CA ASP A 350 -37.26 -11.84 -23.52
C ASP A 350 -38.00 -13.04 -22.88
N PRO A 351 -39.27 -12.87 -22.44
CA PRO A 351 -40.07 -13.96 -21.89
C PRO A 351 -40.22 -15.19 -22.83
N PRO A 352 -40.30 -15.05 -24.17
CA PRO A 352 -40.21 -16.19 -25.09
C PRO A 352 -38.93 -17.03 -24.98
N GLY A 353 -37.82 -16.46 -24.52
CA GLY A 353 -36.55 -17.15 -24.28
C GLY A 353 -36.44 -17.87 -22.92
N ALA A 354 -37.39 -17.65 -22.01
CA ALA A 354 -37.26 -18.00 -20.59
C ALA A 354 -36.88 -19.46 -20.31
N ASP A 355 -37.49 -20.43 -21.01
CA ASP A 355 -37.16 -21.86 -20.85
C ASP A 355 -35.72 -22.16 -21.27
N ARG A 356 -35.23 -21.51 -22.34
CA ARG A 356 -33.86 -21.71 -22.84
C ARG A 356 -32.84 -21.04 -21.93
N TYR A 357 -33.09 -19.82 -21.46
CA TYR A 357 -32.24 -19.17 -20.46
C TYR A 357 -32.16 -19.96 -19.16
N THR A 358 -33.30 -20.51 -18.70
CA THR A 358 -33.34 -21.34 -17.49
C THR A 358 -32.60 -22.67 -17.65
N ALA A 359 -32.71 -23.32 -18.81
CA ALA A 359 -31.99 -24.57 -19.11
C ALA A 359 -30.47 -24.34 -19.27
N ASN A 360 -30.08 -23.28 -19.97
CA ASN A 360 -28.69 -22.86 -20.14
C ASN A 360 -28.06 -22.52 -18.79
N ALA A 361 -28.70 -21.63 -18.01
CA ALA A 361 -28.24 -21.25 -16.68
C ALA A 361 -28.14 -22.45 -15.72
N ARG A 362 -29.10 -23.40 -15.74
CA ARG A 362 -29.00 -24.63 -14.94
C ARG A 362 -27.77 -25.47 -15.32
N THR A 363 -27.48 -25.58 -16.61
CA THR A 363 -26.34 -26.34 -17.13
C THR A 363 -25.03 -25.67 -16.70
N TYR A 364 -24.92 -24.36 -16.90
CA TYR A 364 -23.72 -23.59 -16.56
C TYR A 364 -23.50 -23.49 -15.04
N LEU A 365 -24.55 -23.33 -14.23
CA LEU A 365 -24.44 -23.37 -12.76
C LEU A 365 -23.87 -24.69 -12.24
N ALA A 366 -24.20 -25.82 -12.88
CA ALA A 366 -23.63 -27.13 -12.54
C ALA A 366 -22.15 -27.26 -12.97
N GLU A 367 -21.76 -26.62 -14.08
CA GLU A 367 -20.35 -26.49 -14.47
C GLU A 367 -19.57 -25.61 -13.47
N LEU A 368 -20.17 -24.51 -12.99
CA LEU A 368 -19.59 -23.66 -11.94
C LEU A 368 -19.48 -24.39 -10.58
N ASP A 369 -20.40 -25.29 -10.23
CA ASP A 369 -20.26 -26.15 -9.04
C ASP A 369 -19.07 -27.12 -9.16
N ALA A 370 -18.86 -27.69 -10.35
CA ALA A 370 -17.68 -28.51 -10.64
C ALA A 370 -16.38 -27.68 -10.67
N LEU A 371 -16.47 -26.40 -11.04
CA LEU A 371 -15.36 -25.45 -11.05
C LEU A 371 -14.94 -25.02 -9.64
N ASP A 372 -15.84 -24.60 -8.76
CA ASP A 372 -15.51 -24.28 -7.35
C ASP A 372 -14.82 -25.47 -6.67
N SER A 373 -15.39 -26.66 -6.85
CA SER A 373 -14.83 -27.91 -6.33
C SER A 373 -13.40 -28.15 -6.83
N TYR A 374 -13.15 -27.92 -8.13
CA TYR A 374 -11.83 -28.07 -8.74
C TYR A 374 -10.82 -27.06 -8.22
N VAL A 375 -11.18 -25.77 -8.17
CA VAL A 375 -10.32 -24.68 -7.69
C VAL A 375 -9.92 -24.94 -6.24
N ARG A 376 -10.89 -25.31 -5.40
CA ARG A 376 -10.71 -25.69 -4.00
C ARG A 376 -9.80 -26.91 -3.84
N GLU A 377 -9.97 -27.94 -4.68
CA GLU A 377 -9.09 -29.11 -4.67
C GLU A 377 -7.64 -28.73 -4.99
N GLN A 378 -7.38 -27.99 -6.08
CA GLN A 378 -6.00 -27.62 -6.46
C GLN A 378 -5.33 -26.76 -5.39
N ILE A 379 -6.01 -25.73 -4.87
CA ILE A 379 -5.43 -24.83 -3.87
C ILE A 379 -5.21 -25.55 -2.52
N SER A 380 -6.07 -26.51 -2.15
CA SER A 380 -5.88 -27.31 -0.93
C SER A 380 -4.56 -28.10 -0.91
N ARG A 381 -4.02 -28.45 -2.09
CA ARG A 381 -2.75 -29.17 -2.26
C ARG A 381 -1.51 -28.30 -2.05
N ILE A 382 -1.67 -26.98 -2.02
CA ILE A 382 -0.62 -26.01 -1.66
C ILE A 382 -0.46 -26.03 -0.13
N PRO A 383 0.75 -26.11 0.44
CA PRO A 383 0.95 -25.99 1.90
C PRO A 383 0.45 -24.64 2.43
N ALA A 384 -0.32 -24.62 3.53
CA ALA A 384 -0.96 -23.41 4.07
C ALA A 384 0.00 -22.21 4.22
N GLY A 385 1.18 -22.39 4.82
CA GLY A 385 2.20 -21.34 4.95
C GLY A 385 2.86 -20.86 3.64
N ARG A 386 2.38 -21.32 2.48
CA ARG A 386 2.79 -20.89 1.13
C ARG A 386 1.65 -20.32 0.30
N ARG A 387 0.44 -20.23 0.84
CA ARG A 387 -0.76 -19.70 0.17
C ARG A 387 -0.77 -18.17 0.13
N GLN A 388 0.38 -17.56 -0.11
CA GLN A 388 0.60 -16.12 -0.13
C GLN A 388 0.57 -15.63 -1.58
N LEU A 389 -0.30 -14.68 -1.90
CA LEU A 389 -0.43 -14.05 -3.21
C LEU A 389 0.29 -12.70 -3.22
N ILE A 390 1.07 -12.47 -4.28
CA ILE A 390 1.63 -11.17 -4.60
C ILE A 390 1.34 -10.89 -6.07
N THR A 391 0.55 -9.84 -6.35
CA THR A 391 -0.15 -9.62 -7.64
C THR A 391 0.16 -8.24 -8.23
N THR A 392 -0.32 -7.92 -9.46
CA THR A 392 -0.14 -6.56 -10.02
C THR A 392 -1.06 -5.58 -9.31
N HIS A 393 -2.35 -5.87 -9.15
CA HIS A 393 -3.24 -5.02 -8.36
C HIS A 393 -4.13 -5.80 -7.37
N ASP A 394 -4.88 -5.05 -6.55
CA ASP A 394 -5.69 -5.58 -5.46
C ASP A 394 -7.03 -6.14 -5.93
N ALA A 395 -6.98 -7.17 -6.79
CA ALA A 395 -8.14 -7.82 -7.38
C ALA A 395 -8.55 -9.15 -6.73
N PHE A 396 -7.71 -9.69 -5.83
CA PHE A 396 -7.76 -11.11 -5.47
C PHE A 396 -8.28 -11.37 -4.05
N GLY A 397 -8.89 -10.38 -3.39
CA GLY A 397 -9.50 -10.50 -2.06
C GLY A 397 -10.57 -11.62 -2.00
N TYR A 398 -11.48 -11.66 -2.98
CA TYR A 398 -12.49 -12.72 -3.08
C TYR A 398 -11.89 -14.11 -3.35
N LEU A 399 -10.90 -14.22 -4.25
CA LEU A 399 -10.19 -15.48 -4.50
C LEU A 399 -9.55 -16.01 -3.22
N ALA A 400 -8.85 -15.13 -2.50
CA ALA A 400 -8.14 -15.46 -1.28
C ALA A 400 -9.10 -15.93 -0.18
N LYS A 401 -10.19 -15.20 0.05
CA LYS A 401 -11.22 -15.55 1.04
C LYS A 401 -11.97 -16.82 0.69
N ALA A 402 -12.24 -17.08 -0.59
CA ALA A 402 -13.01 -18.25 -1.03
C ALA A 402 -12.22 -19.57 -0.94
N TYR A 403 -10.90 -19.51 -1.10
CA TYR A 403 -10.03 -20.69 -1.26
C TYR A 403 -8.85 -20.78 -0.28
N ASP A 404 -8.88 -20.02 0.82
CA ASP A 404 -7.88 -20.07 1.91
C ASP A 404 -6.46 -19.68 1.44
N LEU A 405 -6.38 -18.55 0.72
CA LEU A 405 -5.13 -17.84 0.42
C LEU A 405 -5.07 -16.53 1.23
N THR A 406 -3.91 -15.90 1.25
CA THR A 406 -3.66 -14.58 1.84
C THR A 406 -3.12 -13.66 0.75
N VAL A 407 -3.72 -12.49 0.55
CA VAL A 407 -3.10 -11.43 -0.26
C VAL A 407 -2.01 -10.78 0.60
N ALA A 408 -0.76 -11.02 0.24
CA ALA A 408 0.40 -10.49 0.95
C ALA A 408 0.79 -9.08 0.47
N GLY A 409 0.44 -8.74 -0.77
CA GLY A 409 0.66 -7.42 -1.35
C GLY A 409 0.40 -7.39 -2.84
N PHE A 410 0.46 -6.20 -3.41
CA PHE A 410 0.22 -5.92 -4.83
C PHE A 410 1.06 -4.70 -5.26
N VAL A 411 1.20 -4.47 -6.58
CA VAL A 411 1.98 -3.34 -7.12
C VAL A 411 1.24 -2.01 -6.93
N VAL A 412 -0.07 -1.98 -7.17
CA VAL A 412 -0.95 -0.81 -7.02
C VAL A 412 -2.35 -1.22 -6.55
N PRO A 413 -3.09 -0.40 -5.79
CA PRO A 413 -4.49 -0.71 -5.46
C PRO A 413 -5.36 -0.77 -6.72
N ASN A 414 -5.22 0.22 -7.60
CA ASN A 414 -5.94 0.35 -8.86
C ASN A 414 -4.93 0.41 -10.03
N PRO A 415 -5.11 -0.38 -11.11
CA PRO A 415 -4.15 -0.50 -12.19
C PRO A 415 -4.06 0.73 -13.10
N ALA A 416 -5.01 1.67 -13.03
CA ALA A 416 -4.94 2.98 -13.70
C ALA A 416 -3.80 3.87 -13.16
N GLN A 417 -3.25 3.55 -12.00
CA GLN A 417 -2.18 4.30 -11.34
C GLN A 417 -0.81 3.66 -11.63
N GLU A 418 0.22 4.48 -11.81
CA GLU A 418 1.60 4.01 -11.81
C GLU A 418 2.06 3.79 -10.36
N PRO A 419 2.74 2.67 -10.04
CA PRO A 419 3.19 2.42 -8.68
C PRO A 419 4.20 3.47 -8.23
N SER A 420 3.95 4.02 -7.05
CA SER A 420 4.90 4.91 -6.40
C SER A 420 6.22 4.17 -6.16
N VAL A 421 7.32 4.92 -6.09
CA VAL A 421 8.64 4.41 -5.68
C VAL A 421 8.63 3.87 -4.24
N GLU A 422 7.50 3.94 -3.55
CA GLU A 422 7.23 3.28 -2.28
C GLU A 422 6.46 1.96 -2.48
N GLN A 423 5.44 1.88 -3.33
CA GLN A 423 4.69 0.65 -3.57
C GLN A 423 5.54 -0.44 -4.27
N VAL A 424 6.30 -0.07 -5.31
CA VAL A 424 7.34 -0.91 -5.96
C VAL A 424 8.27 -1.56 -4.94
N ARG A 425 8.59 -0.74 -3.95
CA ARG A 425 9.66 -0.89 -3.00
C ARG A 425 9.03 -1.81 -1.89
N LYS A 426 7.80 -1.58 -1.40
CA LYS A 426 7.03 -2.42 -0.45
C LYS A 426 6.84 -3.84 -0.98
N LEU A 427 6.50 -3.95 -2.26
CA LEU A 427 6.38 -5.21 -2.98
C LEU A 427 7.68 -6.02 -2.95
N THR A 428 8.82 -5.35 -3.14
CA THR A 428 10.18 -5.93 -3.02
C THR A 428 10.42 -6.47 -1.60
N GLU A 429 10.05 -5.69 -0.59
CA GLU A 429 10.09 -6.02 0.84
C GLU A 429 9.28 -7.30 1.11
N THR A 430 7.99 -7.32 0.72
CA THR A 430 7.06 -8.43 0.89
C THR A 430 7.53 -9.73 0.24
N ILE A 431 8.00 -9.68 -1.03
CA ILE A 431 8.47 -10.87 -1.76
C ILE A 431 9.67 -11.51 -1.03
N ARG A 432 10.59 -10.68 -0.52
CA ARG A 432 11.80 -11.13 0.18
C ARG A 432 11.50 -11.75 1.53
N ASN A 433 10.64 -11.10 2.31
CA ASN A 433 10.44 -11.43 3.72
C ASN A 433 9.58 -12.69 3.87
N LEU A 434 8.50 -12.79 3.09
CA LEU A 434 7.64 -13.98 3.05
C LEU A 434 8.29 -15.15 2.29
N ARG A 435 9.37 -14.90 1.54
CA ARG A 435 10.09 -15.88 0.72
C ARG A 435 9.13 -16.65 -0.21
N VAL A 436 8.21 -15.93 -0.84
CA VAL A 436 7.19 -16.56 -1.68
C VAL A 436 7.85 -17.31 -2.85
N PRO A 437 7.37 -18.52 -3.20
CA PRO A 437 7.95 -19.29 -4.29
C PRO A 437 7.57 -18.75 -5.68
N ALA A 438 6.59 -17.85 -5.76
CA ALA A 438 6.17 -17.16 -6.96
C ALA A 438 5.46 -15.82 -6.66
N VAL A 439 5.43 -14.95 -7.66
CA VAL A 439 4.52 -13.81 -7.78
C VAL A 439 3.66 -13.98 -9.02
N PHE A 440 2.60 -13.18 -9.17
CA PHE A 440 1.61 -13.32 -10.22
C PHE A 440 1.40 -12.02 -10.97
N VAL A 441 1.39 -12.08 -12.31
CA VAL A 441 1.10 -10.92 -13.18
C VAL A 441 -0.16 -11.16 -14.00
N GLU A 442 -1.05 -10.17 -14.00
CA GLU A 442 -2.27 -10.15 -14.79
C GLU A 442 -1.94 -9.90 -16.27
N PRO A 443 -2.41 -10.74 -17.22
CA PRO A 443 -2.01 -10.63 -18.62
C PRO A 443 -2.38 -9.31 -19.33
N ASN A 444 -3.54 -8.73 -19.04
CA ASN A 444 -3.94 -7.37 -19.48
C ASN A 444 -2.98 -6.29 -18.97
N LEU A 445 -2.50 -6.45 -17.73
CA LEU A 445 -1.62 -5.50 -17.07
C LEU A 445 -0.13 -5.80 -17.26
N ALA A 446 0.25 -6.81 -18.06
CA ALA A 446 1.63 -7.27 -18.21
C ALA A 446 2.62 -6.16 -18.65
N HIS A 447 2.14 -5.12 -19.34
CA HIS A 447 2.93 -3.95 -19.70
C HIS A 447 3.21 -3.00 -18.51
N ARG A 448 2.28 -2.90 -17.55
CA ARG A 448 2.42 -2.15 -16.28
C ARG A 448 3.12 -3.00 -15.20
N ALA A 449 2.97 -4.33 -15.24
CA ALA A 449 3.59 -5.30 -14.34
C ALA A 449 5.13 -5.49 -14.55
N GLY A 450 5.79 -4.62 -15.32
CA GLY A 450 7.23 -4.63 -15.52
C GLY A 450 8.00 -4.48 -14.20
N VAL A 451 7.45 -3.71 -13.26
CA VAL A 451 7.97 -3.60 -11.88
C VAL A 451 7.97 -4.94 -11.16
N LEU A 452 6.82 -5.60 -11.02
CA LEU A 452 6.70 -6.88 -10.32
C LEU A 452 7.58 -7.96 -10.96
N SER A 453 7.61 -7.98 -12.29
CA SER A 453 8.44 -8.91 -13.06
C SER A 453 9.94 -8.71 -12.80
N GLN A 454 10.39 -7.46 -12.75
CA GLN A 454 11.79 -7.11 -12.46
C GLN A 454 12.16 -7.48 -11.02
N VAL A 455 11.33 -7.08 -10.05
CA VAL A 455 11.54 -7.35 -8.62
C VAL A 455 11.62 -8.85 -8.33
N ALA A 456 10.71 -9.65 -8.89
CA ALA A 456 10.73 -11.10 -8.73
C ALA A 456 11.96 -11.73 -9.42
N SER A 457 12.32 -11.27 -10.62
CA SER A 457 13.54 -11.71 -11.32
C SER A 457 14.80 -11.48 -10.49
N ASP A 458 14.95 -10.28 -9.91
CA ASP A 458 16.10 -9.91 -9.09
C ASP A 458 16.20 -10.76 -7.80
N GLN A 459 15.06 -11.13 -7.23
CA GLN A 459 14.98 -12.03 -6.08
C GLN A 459 14.96 -13.53 -6.45
N LYS A 460 15.04 -13.86 -7.75
CA LYS A 460 14.92 -15.23 -8.30
C LYS A 460 13.61 -15.93 -7.93
N VAL A 461 12.58 -15.15 -7.63
CA VAL A 461 11.21 -15.61 -7.45
C VAL A 461 10.55 -15.76 -8.81
N ARG A 462 9.77 -16.83 -8.98
CA ARG A 462 9.13 -17.12 -10.27
C ARG A 462 8.01 -16.12 -10.54
N VAL A 463 7.98 -15.54 -11.74
CA VAL A 463 6.82 -14.83 -12.25
C VAL A 463 5.87 -15.84 -12.89
N CYS A 464 4.64 -15.90 -12.39
CA CYS A 464 3.53 -16.72 -12.86
C CYS A 464 2.40 -15.83 -13.39
N LYS A 465 1.38 -16.42 -14.05
CA LYS A 465 0.22 -15.65 -14.55
C LYS A 465 -1.03 -15.88 -13.72
N LEU A 466 -1.81 -14.83 -13.48
CA LEU A 466 -3.10 -14.95 -12.80
C LEU A 466 -4.07 -13.97 -13.44
N TYR A 467 -5.20 -14.45 -13.95
CA TYR A 467 -6.16 -13.60 -14.66
C TYR A 467 -7.07 -12.87 -13.66
N GLY A 468 -7.06 -11.54 -13.74
CA GLY A 468 -7.91 -10.62 -12.96
C GLY A 468 -9.23 -10.32 -13.68
N ASP A 469 -9.16 -9.34 -14.59
CA ASP A 469 -10.35 -8.60 -15.09
C ASP A 469 -10.64 -8.85 -16.58
N SER A 470 -9.74 -9.57 -17.25
CA SER A 470 -9.79 -9.82 -18.69
C SER A 470 -9.49 -11.28 -19.05
N PHE A 471 -9.83 -11.61 -20.29
CA PHE A 471 -9.42 -12.83 -20.97
C PHE A 471 -8.21 -12.58 -21.89
N ASP A 472 -7.66 -13.65 -22.46
CA ASP A 472 -6.72 -13.60 -23.59
C ASP A 472 -6.95 -14.78 -24.55
N ASP A 473 -6.01 -15.02 -25.46
CA ASP A 473 -6.10 -16.11 -26.44
C ASP A 473 -5.99 -17.53 -25.83
N LYS A 474 -5.63 -17.66 -24.55
CA LYS A 474 -5.47 -18.91 -23.79
C LYS A 474 -6.62 -19.15 -22.82
N ALA A 475 -7.03 -18.14 -22.07
CA ALA A 475 -8.17 -18.19 -21.15
C ALA A 475 -9.33 -17.36 -21.71
N ARG A 476 -10.12 -17.96 -22.62
CA ARG A 476 -11.14 -17.26 -23.45
C ARG A 476 -12.54 -17.15 -22.84
N ASN A 477 -12.74 -17.68 -21.63
CA ASN A 477 -14.02 -17.68 -20.92
C ASN A 477 -13.76 -17.87 -19.42
N TYR A 478 -14.77 -17.59 -18.60
CA TYR A 478 -14.65 -17.57 -17.15
C TYR A 478 -14.23 -18.93 -16.55
N VAL A 479 -14.71 -20.05 -17.11
CA VAL A 479 -14.35 -21.40 -16.65
C VAL A 479 -12.88 -21.70 -16.94
N ALA A 480 -12.39 -21.37 -18.13
CA ALA A 480 -10.99 -21.53 -18.52
C ALA A 480 -10.06 -20.64 -17.67
N MET A 481 -10.49 -19.40 -17.40
CA MET A 481 -9.79 -18.44 -16.55
C MET A 481 -9.56 -18.99 -15.14
N MET A 482 -10.64 -19.41 -14.44
CA MET A 482 -10.54 -19.92 -13.07
C MET A 482 -9.80 -21.27 -12.99
N ARG A 483 -9.91 -22.13 -14.01
CA ARG A 483 -9.09 -23.36 -14.10
C ARG A 483 -7.61 -23.04 -14.24
N HIS A 484 -7.25 -22.12 -15.14
CA HIS A 484 -5.87 -21.68 -15.30
C HIS A 484 -5.32 -21.10 -13.99
N ASN A 485 -6.06 -20.21 -13.34
CA ASN A 485 -5.67 -19.61 -12.07
C ASN A 485 -5.37 -20.68 -11.01
N ALA A 486 -6.24 -21.68 -10.85
CA ALA A 486 -6.04 -22.77 -9.89
C ALA A 486 -4.83 -23.66 -10.22
N ASP A 487 -4.64 -24.01 -11.49
CA ASP A 487 -3.54 -24.87 -11.95
C ASP A 487 -2.19 -24.17 -11.81
N GLU A 488 -2.12 -22.90 -12.22
CA GLU A 488 -0.92 -22.07 -12.11
C GLU A 488 -0.60 -21.81 -10.64
N LEU A 489 -1.57 -21.46 -9.78
CA LEU A 489 -1.36 -21.31 -8.33
C LEU A 489 -0.73 -22.56 -7.70
N LEU A 490 -1.25 -23.75 -8.02
CA LEU A 490 -0.69 -25.01 -7.52
C LEU A 490 0.74 -25.24 -8.05
N ALA A 491 0.96 -25.06 -9.36
CA ALA A 491 2.29 -25.18 -9.96
C ALA A 491 3.28 -24.15 -9.37
N CYS A 492 2.79 -22.98 -9.00
CA CYS A 492 3.56 -21.83 -8.55
C CYS A 492 3.93 -21.87 -7.06
N LEU A 493 3.02 -22.33 -6.21
CA LEU A 493 3.19 -22.35 -4.76
C LEU A 493 3.53 -23.75 -4.19
N GLY A 494 3.19 -24.84 -4.90
CA GLY A 494 3.29 -26.21 -4.40
C GLY A 494 4.68 -26.88 -4.41
N SER A 495 5.65 -26.38 -5.18
CA SER A 495 6.93 -27.09 -5.43
C SER A 495 8.02 -26.81 -4.37
N ALA A 496 8.69 -27.85 -3.86
CA ALA A 496 9.68 -27.74 -2.79
C ALA A 496 11.14 -27.62 -3.29
N GLY A 497 11.92 -26.68 -2.72
CA GLY A 497 13.35 -26.56 -2.99
C GLY A 497 14.09 -25.70 -1.94
N GLY A 498 15.02 -26.33 -1.20
CA GLY A 498 16.14 -25.68 -0.50
C GLY A 498 15.88 -24.95 0.83
N ILE A 499 16.52 -25.42 1.91
CA ILE A 499 16.67 -24.70 3.19
C ILE A 499 18.17 -24.40 3.40
N GLY A 500 18.51 -23.22 3.91
CA GLY A 500 19.84 -22.89 4.42
C GLY A 500 19.80 -21.68 5.35
N GLY A 501 20.47 -21.78 6.52
CA GLY A 501 20.66 -20.66 7.45
C GLY A 501 21.97 -19.93 7.16
N GLY A 502 21.96 -18.60 7.22
CA GLY A 502 23.12 -17.76 6.95
C GLY A 502 22.88 -16.31 7.38
N GLU A 503 23.91 -15.49 7.21
CA GLU A 503 23.96 -14.04 7.44
C GLU A 503 22.68 -13.31 6.98
N VAL A 504 22.08 -12.53 7.88
CA VAL A 504 20.81 -11.84 7.59
C VAL A 504 21.12 -10.47 6.99
N VAL A 505 21.08 -10.40 5.66
CA VAL A 505 21.09 -9.14 4.94
C VAL A 505 19.68 -8.56 4.97
N ILE A 506 19.49 -7.51 5.77
CA ILE A 506 18.27 -6.72 5.79
C ILE A 506 18.51 -5.52 4.87
N GLU A 507 18.12 -5.68 3.61
CA GLU A 507 18.11 -4.56 2.66
C GLU A 507 16.78 -3.80 2.67
N ASP A 508 15.88 -4.21 3.58
CA ASP A 508 14.47 -3.88 3.48
C ASP A 508 13.65 -4.14 4.74
N GLY A 509 12.59 -3.36 4.96
CA GLY A 509 11.72 -3.42 6.13
C GLY A 509 12.03 -2.34 7.17
N HIS A 510 11.14 -2.22 8.15
CA HIS A 510 11.38 -1.46 9.38
C HIS A 510 12.40 -2.21 10.24
N VAL A 511 13.45 -1.49 10.68
CA VAL A 511 14.36 -2.01 11.71
C VAL A 511 14.64 -0.95 12.77
N ASP A 512 14.62 -1.34 14.04
CA ASP A 512 15.04 -0.46 15.14
C ASP A 512 16.36 -0.91 15.75
N ILE A 513 17.35 -0.01 15.76
CA ILE A 513 18.56 -0.19 16.55
C ILE A 513 18.28 0.31 17.98
N GLY A 514 18.31 -0.59 18.97
CA GLY A 514 17.98 -0.24 20.35
C GLY A 514 18.80 -1.02 21.38
N PRO A 515 19.00 -0.45 22.58
CA PRO A 515 19.52 -1.23 23.70
C PRO A 515 18.42 -2.14 24.26
N ARG A 516 18.81 -3.28 24.80
CA ARG A 516 17.94 -4.19 25.55
C ARG A 516 18.69 -4.87 26.69
N PHE A 517 17.96 -5.38 27.66
CA PHE A 517 18.49 -6.30 28.66
C PHE A 517 18.26 -7.75 28.23
N VAL A 518 19.31 -8.41 27.75
CA VAL A 518 19.29 -9.83 27.36
C VAL A 518 19.98 -10.62 28.46
N ASN A 519 19.22 -11.47 29.18
CA ASN A 519 19.71 -12.23 30.34
C ASN A 519 20.41 -11.34 31.41
N GLY A 520 19.90 -10.12 31.62
CA GLY A 520 20.47 -9.14 32.55
C GLY A 520 21.71 -8.39 32.06
N GLN A 521 22.12 -8.60 30.80
CA GLN A 521 23.20 -7.83 30.16
C GLN A 521 22.62 -6.78 29.22
N TRP A 522 23.16 -5.56 29.29
CA TRP A 522 22.89 -4.50 28.31
C TRP A 522 23.50 -4.88 26.96
N ARG A 523 22.70 -4.89 25.90
CA ARG A 523 23.09 -5.30 24.54
C ARG A 523 22.48 -4.37 23.52
N ILE A 524 23.22 -3.98 22.49
CA ILE A 524 22.64 -3.38 21.29
C ILE A 524 22.06 -4.51 20.44
N GLN A 525 20.76 -4.48 20.18
CA GLN A 525 20.10 -5.40 19.26
C GLN A 525 19.43 -4.62 18.12
N ILE A 526 19.12 -5.33 17.04
CA ILE A 526 18.25 -4.85 15.99
C ILE A 526 16.90 -5.56 16.14
N ARG A 527 15.82 -4.80 16.29
CA ARG A 527 14.47 -5.29 16.04
C ARG A 527 14.31 -5.39 14.54
N ASP A 528 14.04 -6.58 14.05
CA ASP A 528 13.75 -6.83 12.64
C ASP A 528 12.24 -7.09 12.50
N ASP A 529 11.52 -6.05 12.07
CA ASP A 529 10.08 -6.10 11.79
C ASP A 529 9.81 -6.42 10.30
N SER A 530 10.81 -6.89 9.55
CA SER A 530 10.61 -7.35 8.17
C SER A 530 9.67 -8.57 8.08
N GLY A 531 9.56 -9.36 9.15
CA GLY A 531 8.62 -10.48 9.25
C GLY A 531 7.67 -10.38 10.45
N ASP A 532 6.52 -11.04 10.34
CA ASP A 532 5.54 -11.21 11.42
C ASP A 532 5.65 -12.66 11.98
N PRO A 533 5.90 -12.86 13.29
CA PRO A 533 6.18 -11.84 14.31
C PRO A 533 7.60 -11.26 14.21
N PRO A 534 7.81 -10.02 14.70
CA PRO A 534 9.12 -9.37 14.76
C PRO A 534 10.18 -10.18 15.48
N VAL A 535 11.42 -10.11 14.98
CA VAL A 535 12.57 -10.88 15.51
C VAL A 535 13.66 -9.95 16.01
N TRP A 536 14.08 -10.12 17.26
CA TRP A 536 15.28 -9.45 17.77
C TRP A 536 16.54 -10.20 17.34
N ARG A 537 17.49 -9.49 16.74
CA ARG A 537 18.76 -10.02 16.22
C ARG A 537 19.95 -9.36 16.89
N GLU A 538 21.04 -10.09 17.02
CA GLU A 538 22.33 -9.51 17.37
C GLU A 538 22.84 -8.65 16.21
N ILE A 539 23.19 -7.40 16.48
CA ILE A 539 23.62 -6.42 15.47
C ILE A 539 24.85 -6.87 14.66
N ASP A 540 25.71 -7.71 15.23
CA ASP A 540 26.89 -8.26 14.57
C ASP A 540 26.51 -9.32 13.48
N GLU A 541 25.34 -9.97 13.59
CA GLU A 541 24.83 -10.99 12.65
C GLU A 541 24.09 -10.39 11.44
N VAL A 542 23.76 -9.11 11.52
CA VAL A 542 22.97 -8.36 10.53
C VAL A 542 23.88 -7.56 9.59
N VAL A 543 23.52 -7.51 8.32
CA VAL A 543 24.03 -6.50 7.37
C VAL A 543 22.87 -5.67 6.89
N LEU A 544 22.85 -4.40 7.25
CA LEU A 544 21.93 -3.42 6.68
C LEU A 544 22.37 -3.13 5.24
N LYS A 545 21.46 -2.98 4.28
CA LYS A 545 21.87 -2.71 2.89
C LYS A 545 21.09 -1.56 2.26
N ALA A 546 21.82 -0.49 1.94
CA ALA A 546 21.39 0.60 1.08
C ALA A 546 21.68 0.22 -0.38
N GLY A 547 20.84 -0.66 -0.94
CA GLY A 547 20.94 -1.10 -2.34
C GLY A 547 20.67 0.02 -3.35
N ASP A 548 20.64 -0.31 -4.64
CA ASP A 548 20.47 0.70 -5.70
C ASP A 548 19.14 1.48 -5.61
N SER A 549 18.09 0.91 -5.03
CA SER A 549 16.84 1.63 -4.76
C SER A 549 17.02 2.81 -3.78
N ALA A 550 18.10 2.80 -2.98
CA ALA A 550 18.52 3.91 -2.12
C ALA A 550 19.26 5.01 -2.91
N ARG A 551 19.77 4.69 -4.10
CA ARG A 551 20.56 5.60 -4.92
C ARG A 551 19.67 6.72 -5.44
N MET A 552 20.01 7.94 -5.08
CA MET A 552 19.46 9.17 -5.65
C MET A 552 20.58 10.09 -6.11
N GLN A 553 20.24 11.14 -6.84
CA GLN A 553 21.16 12.24 -7.07
C GLN A 553 21.04 13.23 -5.91
N VAL A 554 22.16 13.85 -5.52
CA VAL A 554 22.13 15.01 -4.61
C VAL A 554 21.28 16.10 -5.26
N PRO A 555 20.24 16.63 -4.58
CA PRO A 555 19.38 17.67 -5.14
C PRO A 555 20.16 18.93 -5.58
N SER A 556 19.57 19.67 -6.52
CA SER A 556 20.02 21.03 -6.87
C SER A 556 19.76 22.05 -5.77
N ASP A 557 18.85 21.75 -4.84
CA ASP A 557 18.60 22.54 -3.63
C ASP A 557 19.86 22.61 -2.74
N SER A 558 20.34 23.82 -2.54
CA SER A 558 21.52 24.13 -1.72
C SER A 558 21.45 23.61 -0.28
N ARG A 559 20.25 23.43 0.29
CA ARG A 559 20.04 22.85 1.63
C ARG A 559 20.64 21.46 1.76
N PHE A 560 20.71 20.69 0.66
CA PHE A 560 21.27 19.34 0.61
C PHE A 560 22.74 19.26 0.21
N GLY A 561 23.43 20.39 0.02
CA GLY A 561 24.85 20.44 -0.40
C GLY A 561 25.83 19.75 0.56
N PHE A 562 25.41 19.43 1.80
CA PHE A 562 26.19 18.62 2.72
C PHE A 562 26.29 17.13 2.30
N LEU A 563 25.40 16.64 1.44
CA LEU A 563 25.45 15.29 0.87
C LEU A 563 26.53 15.17 -0.23
N GLY A 564 26.75 16.23 -1.01
CA GLY A 564 27.76 16.27 -2.07
C GLY A 564 27.49 17.37 -3.10
N THR A 565 28.11 17.27 -4.27
CA THR A 565 27.81 18.12 -5.42
C THR A 565 26.45 17.72 -6.01
N PRO A 566 25.55 18.67 -6.34
CA PRO A 566 24.31 18.40 -7.06
C PRO A 566 24.51 17.50 -8.30
N GLY A 567 23.61 16.55 -8.51
CA GLY A 567 23.69 15.56 -9.59
C GLY A 567 24.59 14.34 -9.30
N ASN A 568 25.50 14.40 -8.32
CA ASN A 568 26.28 13.21 -7.92
C ASN A 568 25.39 12.17 -7.23
N ALA A 569 25.77 10.89 -7.34
CA ALA A 569 25.06 9.81 -6.66
C ALA A 569 25.31 9.83 -5.13
N VAL A 570 24.25 9.58 -4.37
CA VAL A 570 24.25 9.33 -2.92
C VAL A 570 23.23 8.22 -2.64
N TRP A 571 23.52 7.32 -1.69
CA TRP A 571 22.61 6.26 -1.28
C TRP A 571 21.94 6.67 0.02
N LEU A 572 20.64 6.93 -0.03
CA LEU A 572 19.84 7.45 1.07
C LEU A 572 18.83 6.40 1.53
N LEU A 573 19.00 5.90 2.75
CA LEU A 573 17.91 5.28 3.51
C LEU A 573 17.09 6.43 4.12
N PRO A 574 15.81 6.63 3.73
CA PRO A 574 15.05 7.84 4.06
C PRO A 574 14.49 7.85 5.50
N GLN A 575 14.20 9.03 6.05
CA GLN A 575 13.48 9.18 7.33
C GLN A 575 12.03 8.72 7.24
N VAL A 576 11.33 9.04 6.14
CA VAL A 576 9.97 8.56 5.91
C VAL A 576 10.07 7.13 5.39
N GLN A 577 9.18 6.25 5.86
CA GLN A 577 9.02 4.93 5.26
C GLN A 577 8.44 5.08 3.85
N ARG A 578 9.30 5.38 2.89
CA ARG A 578 9.28 4.56 1.69
C ARG A 578 9.44 3.10 2.23
N PRO A 579 8.72 2.06 1.81
CA PRO A 579 8.97 0.62 2.16
C PRO A 579 9.65 -0.08 0.95
N GLY A 580 10.72 -0.93 1.01
CA GLY A 580 11.60 -1.36 -0.15
C GLY A 580 13.13 -1.03 -0.29
N VAL A 581 13.72 -0.34 0.69
CA VAL A 581 15.06 0.28 0.87
C VAL A 581 15.10 0.55 2.36
N LEU A 582 15.55 -0.44 3.12
CA LEU A 582 15.65 -0.48 4.57
C LEU A 582 15.31 0.82 5.31
N TRP A 583 14.37 0.77 6.24
CA TRP A 583 13.96 1.89 7.07
C TRP A 583 14.50 1.77 8.51
N PRO A 584 15.77 2.21 8.75
CA PRO A 584 16.42 2.10 10.05
C PRO A 584 16.09 3.26 11.00
N GLY A 585 15.35 2.94 12.04
CA GLY A 585 15.11 3.77 13.20
C GLY A 585 15.99 3.40 14.38
N TRP A 586 15.72 4.06 15.50
CA TRP A 586 16.25 3.70 16.81
C TRP A 586 15.17 3.82 17.87
N ASN A 587 15.25 2.94 18.87
CA ASN A 587 14.16 2.69 19.81
C ASN A 587 14.70 2.51 21.25
N THR A 588 14.07 3.19 22.20
CA THR A 588 14.35 3.11 23.65
C THR A 588 13.10 2.75 24.48
N GLN A 589 12.08 2.16 23.84
CA GLN A 589 10.78 1.73 24.41
C GLN A 589 10.76 0.28 24.91
N ASP A 590 11.89 -0.47 24.87
CA ASP A 590 11.94 -1.79 25.53
C ASP A 590 11.51 -1.64 27.00
N PRO A 591 10.54 -2.42 27.51
CA PRO A 591 9.95 -2.18 28.83
C PRO A 591 10.95 -2.17 29.99
N GLN A 592 12.04 -2.93 29.89
CA GLN A 592 13.07 -2.96 30.94
C GLN A 592 14.02 -1.77 30.81
N VAL A 593 14.35 -1.35 29.58
CA VAL A 593 15.10 -0.09 29.35
C VAL A 593 14.30 1.12 29.83
N ALA A 594 13.01 1.18 29.51
CA ALA A 594 12.11 2.25 29.95
C ALA A 594 11.95 2.32 31.48
N ALA A 595 11.98 1.17 32.16
CA ALA A 595 11.94 1.10 33.61
C ALA A 595 13.30 1.43 34.29
N GLU A 596 14.43 0.94 33.77
CA GLU A 596 15.72 1.03 34.46
C GLU A 596 16.57 2.25 34.11
N VAL A 597 16.42 2.86 32.93
CA VAL A 597 17.23 4.03 32.51
C VAL A 597 16.72 5.32 33.18
N LYS A 598 17.64 6.13 33.70
CA LYS A 598 17.30 7.33 34.49
C LYS A 598 16.74 8.51 33.68
N ARG A 599 17.17 8.70 32.43
CA ARG A 599 16.72 9.82 31.57
C ARG A 599 16.92 9.58 30.08
N GLU A 600 18.14 9.26 29.67
CA GLU A 600 18.53 9.19 28.26
C GLU A 600 19.50 8.04 28.00
N VAL A 601 19.49 7.55 26.77
CA VAL A 601 20.51 6.68 26.19
C VAL A 601 21.45 7.55 25.36
N ARG A 602 22.74 7.47 25.66
CA ARG A 602 23.82 8.16 24.95
C ARG A 602 24.25 7.32 23.76
N TRP A 603 24.12 7.85 22.55
CA TRP A 603 24.52 7.19 21.31
C TRP A 603 25.76 7.85 20.73
N ARG A 604 26.84 7.08 20.58
CA ARG A 604 28.14 7.57 20.12
C ARG A 604 28.62 6.80 18.91
N TRP A 605 29.08 7.51 17.88
CA TRP A 605 29.84 6.93 16.77
C TRP A 605 31.32 7.21 17.01
N HIS A 606 32.12 6.15 17.16
CA HIS A 606 33.56 6.26 17.41
C HIS A 606 34.34 6.37 16.10
N SER A 607 34.02 5.52 15.13
CA SER A 607 34.66 5.51 13.82
C SER A 607 33.71 4.98 12.74
N VAL A 608 33.96 5.39 11.50
CA VAL A 608 33.30 4.83 10.31
C VAL A 608 34.39 4.48 9.31
N THR A 609 34.41 3.24 8.86
CA THR A 609 35.29 2.77 7.78
C THR A 609 34.43 2.45 6.56
N GLY A 610 34.75 3.06 5.41
CA GLY A 610 34.03 2.83 4.16
C GLY A 610 34.63 3.65 3.00
N PRO A 611 34.14 3.45 1.77
CA PRO A 611 34.64 4.12 0.55
C PRO A 611 34.20 5.59 0.42
N GLY A 612 33.19 6.01 1.18
CA GLY A 612 32.66 7.38 1.20
C GLY A 612 32.37 7.85 2.62
N ARG A 613 31.54 8.89 2.74
CA ARG A 613 31.01 9.34 4.04
C ARG A 613 29.76 8.57 4.40
N ALA A 614 29.53 8.36 5.68
CA ALA A 614 28.22 8.03 6.24
C ALA A 614 27.68 9.24 7.01
N LEU A 615 26.40 9.57 6.83
CA LEU A 615 25.72 10.66 7.52
C LEU A 615 24.37 10.16 8.04
N LEU A 616 23.88 10.78 9.10
CA LEU A 616 22.51 10.61 9.60
C LEU A 616 21.90 11.98 9.86
N PHE A 617 20.72 12.26 9.29
CA PHE A 617 20.03 13.55 9.43
C PHE A 617 18.50 13.39 9.40
N LEU A 618 17.76 14.29 10.03
CA LEU A 618 16.30 14.32 9.98
C LEU A 618 15.80 15.28 8.88
N ASN A 619 14.62 15.02 8.33
CA ASN A 619 13.83 16.03 7.63
C ASN A 619 12.85 16.65 8.63
N GLY A 620 12.75 17.97 8.65
CA GLY A 620 11.52 18.61 9.10
C GLY A 620 10.41 18.42 8.06
N ALA A 621 9.17 18.39 8.53
CA ALA A 621 8.01 18.96 7.85
C ALA A 621 8.05 19.07 6.30
N PHE A 622 8.41 20.24 5.78
CA PHE A 622 8.48 20.50 4.33
C PHE A 622 9.88 20.24 3.74
N GLY A 623 10.56 19.23 4.27
CA GLY A 623 11.75 18.63 3.70
C GLY A 623 13.07 19.34 3.98
N GLU A 624 13.20 20.22 4.99
CA GLU A 624 14.49 20.78 5.37
C GLU A 624 15.36 19.84 6.24
N PRO A 625 16.68 19.73 6.01
CA PRO A 625 17.52 18.71 6.66
C PRO A 625 18.29 19.15 7.93
N GLN A 626 18.21 18.36 9.01
CA GLN A 626 18.92 18.54 10.30
C GLN A 626 19.92 17.40 10.58
N GLN A 627 21.23 17.65 10.52
CA GLN A 627 22.27 16.62 10.74
C GLN A 627 22.41 16.17 12.21
N LEU A 628 22.35 14.85 12.44
CA LEU A 628 22.67 14.19 13.71
C LEU A 628 24.12 13.68 13.73
N PHE A 629 24.54 12.94 12.70
CA PHE A 629 25.92 12.42 12.55
C PHE A 629 26.51 12.72 11.17
N ASP A 630 27.81 12.99 11.11
CA ASP A 630 28.59 13.08 9.87
C ASP A 630 29.95 12.41 10.09
N SER A 631 30.30 11.41 9.27
CA SER A 631 31.53 10.65 9.44
C SER A 631 32.82 11.49 9.35
N LYS A 632 32.74 12.73 8.84
CA LYS A 632 33.84 13.71 8.88
C LYS A 632 34.09 14.35 10.26
N LYS A 633 33.13 14.28 11.18
CA LYS A 633 33.13 14.98 12.48
C LYS A 633 33.40 14.03 13.67
N LEU A 634 33.80 12.79 13.40
CA LEU A 634 33.94 11.74 14.41
C LEU A 634 35.17 11.94 15.33
N PRO A 635 35.09 11.50 16.60
CA PRO A 635 33.95 10.84 17.24
C PRO A 635 32.83 11.84 17.59
N GLN A 636 31.58 11.46 17.30
CA GLN A 636 30.40 12.31 17.52
C GLN A 636 29.39 11.58 18.41
N GLU A 637 28.54 12.34 19.09
CA GLU A 637 27.59 11.88 20.09
C GLU A 637 26.23 12.57 19.88
N SER A 638 25.16 11.82 20.11
CA SER A 638 23.80 12.31 20.29
C SER A 638 23.20 11.68 21.55
N SER A 639 22.09 12.23 22.04
CA SER A 639 21.34 11.66 23.17
C SER A 639 19.91 11.37 22.72
N VAL A 640 19.41 10.20 23.07
CA VAL A 640 18.05 9.73 22.78
C VAL A 640 17.33 9.64 24.12
N GLU A 641 16.18 10.31 24.26
CA GLU A 641 15.40 10.19 25.49
C GLU A 641 14.86 8.77 25.66
N VAL A 642 14.55 8.37 26.89
CA VAL A 642 13.92 7.08 27.16
C VAL A 642 12.48 7.05 26.60
N ASN A 643 11.96 5.88 26.25
CA ASN A 643 10.62 5.71 25.65
C ASN A 643 10.42 6.44 24.29
N THR A 644 11.48 6.57 23.51
CA THR A 644 11.52 7.24 22.20
C THR A 644 11.65 6.23 21.06
N HIS A 645 10.94 6.46 19.95
CA HIS A 645 11.08 5.73 18.69
C HIS A 645 11.17 6.78 17.57
N VAL A 646 12.27 6.82 16.82
CA VAL A 646 12.52 7.83 15.78
C VAL A 646 13.24 7.20 14.58
N HIS A 647 12.87 7.64 13.39
CA HIS A 647 13.55 7.32 12.13
C HIS A 647 14.33 8.52 11.58
N GLY A 648 15.34 8.27 10.75
CA GLY A 648 16.16 9.33 10.17
C GLY A 648 16.74 8.94 8.81
N ASN A 649 17.21 9.94 8.07
CA ASN A 649 17.84 9.74 6.77
C ASN A 649 19.31 9.33 6.93
N TRP A 650 19.67 8.09 6.58
CA TRP A 650 21.06 7.63 6.55
C TRP A 650 21.63 7.74 5.14
N ALA A 651 22.64 8.58 4.94
CA ALA A 651 23.23 8.84 3.62
C ALA A 651 24.65 8.28 3.49
N PHE A 652 24.95 7.64 2.37
CA PHE A 652 26.26 7.11 2.02
C PHE A 652 26.73 7.69 0.68
N THR A 653 27.92 8.28 0.62
CA THR A 653 28.34 9.06 -0.57
C THR A 653 29.14 8.26 -1.62
N ALA A 654 29.23 6.94 -1.49
CA ALA A 654 29.90 6.04 -2.43
C ALA A 654 29.44 4.58 -2.24
N GLU A 655 29.44 3.79 -3.32
CA GLU A 655 29.18 2.34 -3.28
C GLU A 655 30.28 1.56 -2.54
N GLY A 656 29.90 0.50 -1.83
CA GLY A 656 30.78 -0.44 -1.15
C GLY A 656 30.38 -0.74 0.30
N SER A 657 31.28 -1.37 1.05
CA SER A 657 31.00 -1.83 2.42
C SER A 657 31.42 -0.80 3.46
N TYR A 658 30.52 -0.50 4.39
CA TYR A 658 30.72 0.41 5.51
C TYR A 658 30.62 -0.34 6.85
N ARG A 659 31.43 0.10 7.81
CA ARG A 659 31.40 -0.36 9.21
C ARG A 659 31.33 0.85 10.11
N ILE A 660 30.26 0.94 10.90
CA ILE A 660 30.00 2.03 11.85
C ILE A 660 30.20 1.44 13.25
N ASP A 661 31.29 1.85 13.90
CA ASP A 661 31.68 1.45 15.25
C ASP A 661 30.98 2.37 16.26
N MET A 662 29.96 1.83 16.92
CA MET A 662 29.02 2.60 17.75
C MET A 662 28.83 2.02 19.15
N GLU A 663 28.56 2.92 20.10
CA GLU A 663 28.34 2.61 21.51
C GLU A 663 26.99 3.19 21.96
N LEU A 664 26.21 2.39 22.70
CA LEU A 664 25.03 2.83 23.44
C LEU A 664 25.31 2.67 24.94
N SER A 665 25.25 3.78 25.68
CA SER A 665 25.46 3.77 27.13
C SER A 665 24.37 4.54 27.88
N ALA A 666 24.12 4.16 29.13
CA ALA A 666 23.11 4.78 29.99
C ALA A 666 23.52 4.73 31.47
N THR A 667 22.91 5.62 32.27
CA THR A 667 22.95 5.53 33.74
C THR A 667 21.60 5.02 34.22
N LEU A 668 21.61 3.94 35.00
CA LEU A 668 20.40 3.34 35.56
C LEU A 668 19.88 4.14 36.76
N GLN A 669 18.64 3.89 37.17
CA GLN A 669 18.03 4.54 38.33
C GLN A 669 18.84 4.33 39.63
N ASP A 670 19.51 3.18 39.78
CA ASP A 670 20.37 2.85 40.93
C ASP A 670 21.78 3.47 40.87
N GLY A 671 22.09 4.22 39.81
CA GLY A 671 23.37 4.89 39.61
C GLY A 671 24.47 4.03 38.98
N ARG A 672 24.21 2.76 38.65
CA ARG A 672 25.14 1.96 37.81
C ARG A 672 25.16 2.50 36.38
N SER A 673 26.31 2.39 35.72
CA SER A 673 26.44 2.66 34.29
C SER A 673 26.42 1.35 33.50
N VAL A 674 25.72 1.36 32.37
CA VAL A 674 25.69 0.27 31.39
C VAL A 674 26.21 0.78 30.04
N THR A 675 26.89 -0.09 29.30
CA THR A 675 27.41 0.20 27.96
C THR A 675 27.53 -1.09 27.16
N ASP A 676 27.28 -1.02 25.86
CA ASP A 676 27.66 -2.04 24.88
C ASP A 676 28.12 -1.34 23.60
N ARG A 677 29.09 -1.93 22.91
CA ARG A 677 29.75 -1.34 21.75
C ARG A 677 29.89 -2.39 20.64
N ARG A 678 29.40 -2.05 19.45
CA ARG A 678 29.16 -2.98 18.34
C ARG A 678 29.52 -2.34 17.01
N THR A 679 29.70 -3.18 15.98
CA THR A 679 29.95 -2.70 14.62
C THR A 679 28.72 -2.92 13.75
N LEU A 680 27.97 -1.85 13.49
CA LEU A 680 26.91 -1.90 12.48
C LEU A 680 27.54 -2.03 11.09
N ARG A 681 27.11 -3.04 10.33
CA ARG A 681 27.61 -3.31 8.97
C ARG A 681 26.57 -2.81 7.98
N VAL A 682 26.98 -1.91 7.08
CA VAL A 682 26.11 -1.38 6.02
C VAL A 682 26.72 -1.63 4.65
N GLN A 683 25.97 -2.25 3.74
CA GLN A 683 26.38 -2.48 2.36
C GLN A 683 25.69 -1.49 1.42
N VAL A 684 26.44 -0.84 0.53
CA VAL A 684 25.93 0.24 -0.32
C VAL A 684 26.11 -0.08 -1.80
N GLY A 685 25.02 0.02 -2.58
CA GLY A 685 24.98 -0.30 -4.01
C GLY A 685 25.10 -1.81 -4.34
N GLN A 686 25.54 -2.12 -5.56
CA GLN A 686 25.71 -3.49 -6.08
C GLN A 686 26.95 -4.22 -5.55
N ALA A 687 27.80 -3.56 -4.75
CA ALA A 687 28.96 -4.21 -4.17
C ALA A 687 28.52 -5.42 -3.32
N GLN A 688 29.14 -6.58 -3.55
CA GLN A 688 28.93 -7.74 -2.68
C GLN A 688 29.39 -7.39 -1.26
N ALA A 689 28.64 -7.85 -0.25
CA ALA A 689 29.15 -7.87 1.12
C ALA A 689 30.45 -8.69 1.11
N PRO A 690 31.57 -8.17 1.64
CA PRO A 690 32.76 -9.00 1.82
C PRO A 690 32.35 -10.18 2.70
N PRO A 691 32.68 -11.43 2.33
CA PRO A 691 32.26 -12.59 3.09
C PRO A 691 32.67 -12.41 4.54
N SER A 692 31.84 -12.91 5.46
CA SER A 692 32.11 -12.88 6.90
C SER A 692 33.48 -13.52 7.19
N GLN A 693 34.53 -12.70 7.20
CA GLN A 693 35.76 -13.06 7.87
C GLN A 693 35.37 -13.19 9.32
N GLN A 694 35.22 -14.45 9.73
CA GLN A 694 35.39 -14.88 11.10
C GLN A 694 36.53 -14.03 11.66
N LEU A 695 36.26 -13.25 12.71
CA LEU A 695 37.27 -12.40 13.34
C LEU A 695 38.49 -13.29 13.60
N ALA A 696 39.55 -13.08 12.83
CA ALA A 696 40.82 -13.69 13.14
C ALA A 696 41.12 -13.23 14.56
N ALA A 697 41.35 -14.18 15.47
CA ALA A 697 41.94 -13.86 16.76
C ALA A 697 43.15 -12.94 16.49
N PRO A 698 43.32 -11.85 17.26
CA PRO A 698 44.26 -10.78 16.93
C PRO A 698 45.60 -11.39 16.56
N ALA A 699 46.07 -11.09 15.35
CA ALA A 699 47.18 -11.80 14.74
C ALA A 699 48.38 -11.83 15.69
N GLU A 700 48.89 -13.02 15.98
CA GLU A 700 50.17 -13.15 16.66
C GLU A 700 51.21 -12.36 15.85
N PRO A 701 52.05 -11.53 16.52
CA PRO A 701 53.05 -10.74 15.81
C PRO A 701 53.98 -11.67 15.03
N ALA A 702 54.11 -11.41 13.73
CA ALA A 702 54.84 -12.28 12.81
C ALA A 702 56.26 -12.57 13.32
N ALA A 703 56.61 -13.85 13.36
CA ALA A 703 57.95 -14.29 13.71
C ALA A 703 58.98 -13.70 12.72
N VAL A 704 59.92 -12.92 13.26
CA VAL A 704 61.08 -12.45 12.51
C VAL A 704 62.12 -13.58 12.51
N ASP A 705 62.14 -14.38 11.43
CA ASP A 705 63.21 -15.34 11.21
C ASP A 705 64.52 -14.60 10.88
N GLY A 706 65.44 -14.56 11.85
CA GLY A 706 66.56 -13.62 11.83
C GLY A 706 67.75 -13.93 12.75
N GLN A 707 68.03 -15.21 13.03
CA GLN A 707 69.21 -15.71 13.78
C GLN A 707 69.24 -15.41 15.31
N PRO A 708 69.93 -16.24 16.13
CA PRO A 708 69.61 -16.41 17.55
C PRO A 708 70.49 -15.61 18.54
N SER A 709 69.90 -15.17 19.66
CA SER A 709 70.65 -14.65 20.82
C SER A 709 70.09 -15.12 22.18
N ALA A 710 70.55 -16.30 22.62
CA ALA A 710 71.01 -16.61 23.99
C ALA A 710 70.29 -16.01 25.24
N ILE A 711 68.99 -16.23 25.46
CA ILE A 711 68.35 -16.02 26.80
C ILE A 711 67.52 -17.24 27.30
N TRP A 712 67.72 -18.44 26.74
CA TRP A 712 67.06 -19.69 27.20
C TRP A 712 67.79 -20.39 28.38
N LEU A 713 68.36 -19.63 29.34
CA LEU A 713 69.17 -20.19 30.44
C LEU A 713 68.86 -19.69 31.87
N VAL A 714 67.81 -18.89 32.10
CA VAL A 714 67.51 -18.35 33.45
C VAL A 714 66.14 -18.77 34.01
N ALA A 715 65.20 -19.23 33.18
CA ALA A 715 63.81 -19.52 33.59
C ALA A 715 63.60 -20.83 34.39
N ILE A 716 64.65 -21.52 34.84
CA ILE A 716 64.54 -22.70 35.72
C ILE A 716 64.67 -22.33 37.22
N ALA A 717 65.10 -21.11 37.56
CA ALA A 717 65.48 -20.75 38.93
C ALA A 717 64.43 -19.96 39.77
N VAL A 718 63.35 -19.43 39.17
CA VAL A 718 62.53 -18.38 39.82
C VAL A 718 61.27 -18.91 40.52
N VAL A 719 60.70 -20.03 40.07
CA VAL A 719 59.49 -20.63 40.68
C VAL A 719 59.68 -21.11 42.14
N PRO A 720 60.85 -21.64 42.58
CA PRO A 720 61.08 -21.97 43.99
C PRO A 720 61.21 -20.73 44.89
N LEU A 721 61.57 -19.57 44.33
CA LEU A 721 61.98 -18.40 45.11
C LEU A 721 60.79 -17.66 45.74
N LEU A 722 59.64 -17.60 45.04
CA LEU A 722 58.43 -16.94 45.54
C LEU A 722 57.78 -17.72 46.70
N ALA A 723 57.88 -19.05 46.69
CA ALA A 723 57.42 -19.89 47.81
C ALA A 723 58.25 -19.67 49.09
N LEU A 724 59.56 -19.43 48.96
CA LEU A 724 60.46 -19.21 50.10
C LEU A 724 60.25 -17.83 50.76
N ILE A 725 59.97 -16.80 49.94
CA ILE A 725 59.72 -15.43 50.42
C ILE A 725 58.40 -15.34 51.21
N GLY A 726 57.34 -16.02 50.74
CA GLY A 726 56.08 -16.12 51.48
C GLY A 726 56.23 -16.77 52.87
N TRP A 727 57.03 -17.83 52.96
CA TRP A 727 57.29 -18.54 54.22
C TRP A 727 58.10 -17.70 55.23
N LEU A 728 59.08 -16.93 54.76
CA LEU A 728 59.91 -16.06 55.61
C LEU A 728 59.15 -14.82 56.14
N LEU A 729 58.22 -14.26 55.36
CA LEU A 729 57.39 -13.13 55.79
C LEU A 729 56.36 -13.53 56.87
N LEU A 730 55.81 -14.74 56.81
CA LEU A 730 54.90 -15.27 57.83
C LEU A 730 55.60 -15.56 59.16
N ARG A 731 56.88 -15.95 59.14
CA ARG A 731 57.63 -16.29 60.37
C ARG A 731 58.05 -15.05 61.18
N ARG A 732 58.10 -13.87 60.58
CA ARG A 732 58.50 -12.61 61.25
C ARG A 732 57.38 -11.88 62.00
N ARG A 733 56.15 -12.41 62.01
CA ARG A 733 55.01 -11.91 62.81
C ARG A 733 54.78 -12.66 64.13
N ARG A 734 55.70 -13.54 64.53
CA ARG A 734 55.75 -14.17 65.87
C ARG A 734 57.15 -14.09 66.46
N SER A 735 57.56 -12.88 66.80
CA SER A 735 58.70 -12.53 67.66
C SER A 735 58.44 -11.15 68.24
#